data_AF-A0A2R7KG05-F1
#
_entry.id   AF-A0A2R7KG05-F1
#
_cell.length_a   1.000
_cell.length_b   1.000
_cell.length_c   1.000
_cell.angle_alpha   90.00
_cell.angle_beta   90.00
_cell.angle_gamma   90.00
#
_symmetry.space_group_name_H-M   'P 1'
#
loop_
_entity.id
_entity.type
_entity.pdbx_description
1 polymer ?
#
loop_
_entity_poly.entity_id
_entity_poly.type
_entity_poly.pdbx_seq_one_letter_code
_entity_poly.pdbx_strand_id
1 'polypeptide(L)'
;TENNWKRKFKGIPASPLISKEGDYAVFLNSNDSLVIVPLGKSLVQYIPNVGSFTMCQNEVSEWIAYQFEKNKKQLIFQNLKTHKKYTYNRLISKVMGDDGKTVILQTEKKNGDRNLQELKWIDLPTGKSTLIWEGVKAKDILLDLKHHKLAFTSEIGLFTYDMTSEKLNCLINQQMTHLDSGLIFERIKQFSNDGDMLFIELKGEKKIKPKPGLIEIWSYLDHKLQTQQESEIESRVYAAVINLTNGKIIRLESEFEHLGSNIFKDESSDTIRILYHDSELIDGFFGNRFDLIFLKSGRRIPLKYRPEGISPNGKYIVYFDPEQHSYISYNTQTKLSHVISNAFLESGNEQGLVRAAIAGWLDDDESVLFYDSYDIWKMDLSGQKTPVNLTAGYGRKHDFVFNIIFGQGNPCLLRKDQKIILTAFNLKSKQNGFYSIGLEKVKKIELLSIGNYLYCSGPHGVVIDDGGWVPIKAKNAKIYIVSRMSAKEAPNYFSTKDFKTFRALSNLHPEREYNWYTSELHTWTSLDGRNLQGILYKPEDFDPTKKYPVIFHYYETKSNNLNAYIKPEPLSGCCNIDIPTYVNNGYLIFIPDIIYKIGDPMQGTYNSVVSAAKYVSTLPFVNPRKMGIQGCSWGGIQTNYLVTHTNLFSAACSASGIADWIGSYGRLSPSGASYRSLYEAGQIRMGKTIWEIPDAYIKNSPIFQLDKITTPLLIMHTKKDSACPYEDAIEFFTGLRRLGKRSWLLAYSEGNHGVWGKEAKDFSTRMMQFFDHYLKDKPAPIWMTRGISAERRGLDDGLAYDTKIKTPGPGLLTPEEQKTVDSLMTRKPILIELK
;
A
#
# COMPACT_ATOMS: atom_id res chain seq x y z
N THR A 1 -35.80 -52.72 6.93
CA THR A 1 -36.08 -53.48 8.15
C THR A 1 -37.04 -52.66 9.01
N GLU A 2 -38.17 -53.18 9.49
CA GLU A 2 -38.57 -54.59 9.64
C GLU A 2 -39.08 -55.29 8.35
N ASN A 3 -39.30 -54.56 7.25
CA ASN A 3 -39.48 -55.17 5.93
C ASN A 3 -38.31 -54.82 4.99
N ASN A 4 -37.81 -55.79 4.21
CA ASN A 4 -36.62 -55.66 3.35
C ASN A 4 -36.94 -55.19 1.92
N TRP A 5 -37.62 -54.05 1.82
CA TRP A 5 -37.86 -53.35 0.56
C TRP A 5 -36.78 -52.32 0.19
N LYS A 6 -36.58 -52.15 -1.12
CA LYS A 6 -35.71 -51.14 -1.72
C LYS A 6 -36.45 -50.44 -2.86
N ARG A 7 -36.76 -49.16 -2.69
CA ARG A 7 -37.41 -48.33 -3.72
C ARG A 7 -36.37 -47.43 -4.39
N LYS A 8 -36.28 -47.46 -5.73
CA LYS A 8 -35.41 -46.57 -6.51
C LYS A 8 -36.23 -45.43 -7.09
N PHE A 9 -35.81 -44.20 -6.83
CA PHE A 9 -36.32 -43.00 -7.49
C PHE A 9 -35.33 -42.58 -8.59
N LYS A 10 -35.83 -42.15 -9.74
CA LYS A 10 -35.01 -41.63 -10.86
C LYS A 10 -35.28 -40.12 -11.01
N GLY A 11 -34.28 -39.38 -11.50
CA GLY A 11 -34.44 -37.95 -11.80
C GLY A 11 -34.55 -37.06 -10.55
N ILE A 12 -33.67 -37.26 -9.56
CA ILE A 12 -33.52 -36.32 -8.43
C ILE A 12 -32.28 -35.45 -8.70
N PRO A 13 -32.40 -34.12 -8.81
CA PRO A 13 -31.28 -33.23 -9.17
C PRO A 13 -30.37 -32.85 -7.98
N ALA A 14 -30.79 -33.11 -6.74
CA ALA A 14 -30.03 -32.83 -5.52
C ALA A 14 -30.27 -33.93 -4.47
N SER A 15 -29.40 -34.05 -3.47
CA SER A 15 -29.61 -34.99 -2.36
C SER A 15 -30.94 -34.71 -1.65
N PRO A 16 -31.75 -35.75 -1.33
CA PRO A 16 -33.00 -35.56 -0.62
C PRO A 16 -32.75 -35.03 0.79
N LEU A 17 -33.59 -34.10 1.26
CA LEU A 17 -33.58 -33.70 2.65
C LEU A 17 -34.27 -34.79 3.47
N ILE A 18 -33.54 -35.36 4.42
CA ILE A 18 -34.04 -36.37 5.35
C ILE A 18 -34.57 -35.64 6.59
N SER A 19 -35.71 -36.10 7.10
CA SER A 19 -36.33 -35.53 8.29
C SER A 19 -35.51 -35.86 9.55
N LYS A 20 -35.60 -35.03 10.60
CA LYS A 20 -34.69 -35.14 11.77
C LYS A 20 -34.80 -36.50 12.46
N GLU A 21 -35.97 -37.12 12.48
CA GLU A 21 -36.16 -38.47 13.04
C GLU A 21 -35.84 -39.62 12.05
N GLY A 22 -35.54 -39.30 10.78
CA GLY A 22 -35.32 -40.32 9.74
C GLY A 22 -36.60 -40.96 9.20
N ASP A 23 -37.76 -40.42 9.56
CA ASP A 23 -39.09 -40.92 9.16
C ASP A 23 -39.49 -40.52 7.74
N TYR A 24 -38.96 -39.42 7.20
CA TYR A 24 -39.31 -38.93 5.86
C TYR A 24 -38.08 -38.50 5.05
N ALA A 25 -38.12 -38.73 3.74
CA ALA A 25 -37.24 -38.09 2.77
C ALA A 25 -38.08 -37.20 1.85
N VAL A 26 -37.70 -35.93 1.65
CA VAL A 26 -38.39 -35.05 0.71
C VAL A 26 -37.42 -34.35 -0.25
N PHE A 27 -37.85 -34.23 -1.51
CA PHE A 27 -37.03 -33.73 -2.61
C PHE A 27 -37.90 -33.27 -3.77
N LEU A 28 -37.39 -32.35 -4.60
CA LEU A 28 -37.96 -32.11 -5.92
C LEU A 28 -37.49 -33.20 -6.89
N ASN A 29 -38.40 -33.72 -7.71
CA ASN A 29 -38.04 -34.56 -8.86
C ASN A 29 -37.91 -33.72 -10.14
N SER A 30 -37.42 -34.33 -11.22
CA SER A 30 -37.26 -33.73 -12.55
C SER A 30 -38.57 -33.32 -13.26
N ASN A 31 -39.72 -33.52 -12.63
CA ASN A 31 -41.05 -33.23 -13.16
C ASN A 31 -41.76 -32.18 -12.28
N ASP A 32 -41.00 -31.21 -11.77
CA ASP A 32 -41.42 -30.09 -10.90
C ASP A 32 -42.31 -30.48 -9.71
N SER A 33 -42.18 -31.72 -9.23
CA SER A 33 -43.01 -32.25 -8.15
C SER A 33 -42.20 -32.41 -6.89
N LEU A 34 -42.68 -31.80 -5.80
CA LEU A 34 -42.17 -32.07 -4.46
C LEU A 34 -42.67 -33.46 -4.05
N VAL A 35 -41.72 -34.37 -3.88
CA VAL A 35 -41.94 -35.77 -3.47
C VAL A 35 -41.70 -35.86 -1.98
N ILE A 36 -42.63 -36.47 -1.25
CA ILE A 36 -42.54 -36.76 0.18
C ILE A 36 -42.65 -38.28 0.35
N VAL A 37 -41.58 -38.88 0.84
CA VAL A 37 -41.43 -40.33 1.01
C VAL A 37 -41.36 -40.64 2.51
N PRO A 38 -42.42 -41.14 3.15
CA PRO A 38 -42.32 -41.72 4.48
C PRO A 38 -41.48 -43.01 4.38
N LEU A 39 -40.33 -43.01 5.04
CA LEU A 39 -39.38 -44.11 5.08
C LEU A 39 -40.01 -45.26 5.88
N GLY A 40 -39.90 -46.48 5.35
CA GLY A 40 -40.64 -47.62 5.92
C GLY A 40 -42.15 -47.64 5.65
N LYS A 41 -42.68 -46.87 4.68
CA LYS A 41 -44.08 -47.01 4.19
C LYS A 41 -44.15 -47.08 2.65
N SER A 42 -45.25 -47.65 2.14
CA SER A 42 -45.48 -47.88 0.69
C SER A 42 -46.01 -46.66 -0.05
N LEU A 43 -46.68 -45.76 0.66
CA LEU A 43 -47.30 -44.55 0.14
C LEU A 43 -46.23 -43.48 -0.12
N VAL A 44 -46.26 -42.83 -1.29
CA VAL A 44 -45.43 -41.66 -1.60
C VAL A 44 -46.35 -40.54 -2.07
N GLN A 45 -46.20 -39.36 -1.47
CA GLN A 45 -46.98 -38.18 -1.85
C GLN A 45 -46.20 -37.36 -2.88
N TYR A 46 -46.90 -36.90 -3.91
CA TYR A 46 -46.38 -35.98 -4.93
C TYR A 46 -47.20 -34.69 -4.91
N ILE A 47 -46.53 -33.55 -4.94
CA ILE A 47 -47.14 -32.21 -5.00
C ILE A 47 -46.57 -31.51 -6.24
N PRO A 48 -47.32 -31.39 -7.36
CA PRO A 48 -46.78 -30.89 -8.62
C PRO A 48 -46.67 -29.35 -8.65
N ASN A 49 -45.81 -28.86 -9.56
CA ASN A 49 -45.52 -27.43 -9.83
C ASN A 49 -44.85 -26.66 -8.68
N VAL A 50 -44.11 -27.32 -7.79
CA VAL A 50 -43.40 -26.67 -6.69
C VAL A 50 -42.06 -26.11 -7.18
N GLY A 51 -41.93 -24.78 -7.17
CA GLY A 51 -40.72 -24.09 -7.63
C GLY A 51 -39.63 -23.96 -6.56
N SER A 52 -40.03 -23.92 -5.29
CA SER A 52 -39.10 -23.94 -4.16
C SER A 52 -39.73 -24.56 -2.91
N PHE A 53 -38.90 -25.19 -2.09
CA PHE A 53 -39.30 -25.69 -0.77
C PHE A 53 -38.17 -25.53 0.25
N THR A 54 -38.52 -25.59 1.53
CA THR A 54 -37.59 -25.57 2.66
C THR A 54 -38.17 -26.46 3.76
N MET A 55 -37.33 -27.30 4.37
CA MET A 55 -37.70 -28.04 5.58
C MET A 55 -37.56 -27.14 6.81
N CYS A 56 -38.52 -27.21 7.73
CA CYS A 56 -38.55 -26.47 8.98
C CYS A 56 -38.77 -27.52 10.08
N GLN A 57 -37.71 -27.90 10.81
CA GLN A 57 -37.71 -29.13 11.60
C GLN A 57 -37.03 -29.01 12.95
N ASN A 58 -37.63 -29.62 13.97
CA ASN A 58 -37.05 -29.84 15.30
C ASN A 58 -37.46 -31.24 15.81
N GLU A 59 -37.20 -31.54 17.09
CA GLU A 59 -37.46 -32.86 17.71
C GLU A 59 -38.94 -33.16 17.98
N VAL A 60 -39.83 -32.22 17.69
CA VAL A 60 -41.27 -32.26 18.04
C VAL A 60 -42.15 -31.90 16.82
N SER A 61 -41.57 -31.36 15.76
CA SER A 61 -42.29 -30.86 14.59
C SER A 61 -41.45 -30.90 13.32
N GLU A 62 -41.98 -31.57 12.30
CA GLU A 62 -41.40 -31.61 10.97
C GLU A 62 -42.36 -30.96 9.96
N TRP A 63 -42.09 -29.71 9.59
CA TRP A 63 -42.84 -28.97 8.58
C TRP A 63 -42.04 -28.84 7.28
N ILE A 64 -42.77 -28.68 6.18
CA ILE A 64 -42.23 -28.22 4.90
C ILE A 64 -42.93 -26.92 4.50
N ALA A 65 -42.15 -25.92 4.13
CA ALA A 65 -42.63 -24.69 3.53
C ALA A 65 -42.40 -24.78 2.02
N TYR A 66 -43.42 -24.61 1.18
CA TYR A 66 -43.28 -24.69 -0.27
C TYR A 66 -44.10 -23.63 -1.02
N GLN A 67 -43.62 -23.29 -2.22
CA GLN A 67 -44.21 -22.27 -3.08
C GLN A 67 -44.32 -22.81 -4.50
N PHE A 68 -45.47 -22.58 -5.15
CA PHE A 68 -45.68 -23.00 -6.53
C PHE A 68 -44.96 -22.06 -7.50
N GLU A 69 -44.38 -22.60 -8.56
CA GLU A 69 -43.58 -21.81 -9.51
C GLU A 69 -44.42 -20.69 -10.17
N LYS A 70 -45.69 -20.98 -10.47
CA LYS A 70 -46.66 -20.02 -11.03
C LYS A 70 -47.34 -19.12 -9.99
N ASN A 71 -47.11 -19.31 -8.69
CA ASN A 71 -47.74 -18.53 -7.63
C ASN A 71 -46.77 -18.26 -6.45
N LYS A 72 -45.69 -17.53 -6.72
CA LYS A 72 -44.66 -17.19 -5.73
C LYS A 72 -45.14 -16.24 -4.62
N LYS A 73 -46.33 -15.65 -4.73
CA LYS A 73 -47.01 -14.89 -3.66
C LYS A 73 -47.82 -15.77 -2.69
N GLN A 74 -47.90 -17.08 -2.93
CA GLN A 74 -48.49 -18.05 -2.02
C GLN A 74 -47.40 -18.91 -1.38
N LEU A 75 -47.53 -19.13 -0.08
CA LEU A 75 -46.66 -19.97 0.73
C LEU A 75 -47.51 -20.97 1.50
N ILE A 76 -47.18 -22.25 1.37
CA ILE A 76 -47.89 -23.33 2.05
C ILE A 76 -46.94 -23.99 3.04
N PHE A 77 -47.35 -24.06 4.29
CA PHE A 77 -46.74 -24.91 5.30
C PHE A 77 -47.56 -26.20 5.42
N GLN A 78 -46.90 -27.36 5.33
CA GLN A 78 -47.50 -28.67 5.55
C GLN A 78 -46.67 -29.44 6.57
N ASN A 79 -47.30 -29.95 7.62
CA ASN A 79 -46.66 -30.84 8.59
C ASN A 79 -46.56 -32.26 8.01
N LEU A 80 -45.41 -32.92 8.15
CA LEU A 80 -45.16 -34.23 7.55
C LEU A 80 -45.89 -35.37 8.27
N LYS A 81 -46.05 -35.27 9.60
CA LYS A 81 -46.66 -36.31 10.45
C LYS A 81 -48.18 -36.19 10.58
N THR A 82 -48.70 -34.98 10.80
CA THR A 82 -50.13 -34.71 11.02
C THR A 82 -50.89 -34.34 9.74
N HIS A 83 -50.18 -34.06 8.64
CA HIS A 83 -50.73 -33.52 7.39
C HIS A 83 -51.46 -32.16 7.52
N LYS A 84 -51.43 -31.49 8.68
CA LYS A 84 -51.98 -30.14 8.91
C LYS A 84 -51.33 -29.15 7.91
N LYS A 85 -52.15 -28.28 7.32
CA LYS A 85 -51.71 -27.28 6.33
C LYS A 85 -52.12 -25.87 6.71
N TYR A 86 -51.26 -24.89 6.43
CA TYR A 86 -51.60 -23.48 6.40
C TYR A 86 -51.18 -22.88 5.08
N THR A 87 -52.01 -21.97 4.55
CA THR A 87 -51.76 -21.28 3.29
C THR A 87 -51.76 -19.77 3.53
N TYR A 88 -50.63 -19.12 3.26
CA TYR A 88 -50.46 -17.68 3.37
C TYR A 88 -50.38 -17.09 1.96
N ASN A 89 -51.18 -16.06 1.70
CA ASN A 89 -51.24 -15.37 0.40
C ASN A 89 -50.63 -13.96 0.52
N ARG A 90 -50.29 -13.37 -0.62
CA ARG A 90 -49.67 -12.03 -0.73
C ARG A 90 -48.32 -11.91 -0.02
N LEU A 91 -47.53 -12.98 -0.03
CA LEU A 91 -46.18 -13.00 0.54
C LEU A 91 -45.28 -11.98 -0.18
N ILE A 92 -44.53 -11.21 0.61
CA ILE A 92 -43.39 -10.38 0.18
C ILE A 92 -42.09 -11.12 0.53
N SER A 93 -41.93 -11.50 1.79
CA SER A 93 -40.77 -12.24 2.29
C SER A 93 -41.15 -13.12 3.48
N LYS A 94 -40.23 -14.03 3.86
CA LYS A 94 -40.33 -14.87 5.05
C LYS A 94 -38.97 -14.95 5.74
N VAL A 95 -38.96 -14.87 7.07
CA VAL A 95 -37.80 -15.22 7.90
C VAL A 95 -38.18 -16.44 8.72
N MET A 96 -37.40 -17.51 8.59
CA MET A 96 -37.62 -18.78 9.27
C MET A 96 -36.80 -18.82 10.56
N GLY A 97 -37.42 -19.31 11.64
CA GLY A 97 -36.73 -19.70 12.85
C GLY A 97 -35.83 -20.93 12.66
N ASP A 98 -34.69 -20.94 13.33
CA ASP A 98 -33.85 -22.13 13.51
C ASP A 98 -34.51 -23.19 14.41
N ASP A 99 -35.46 -22.78 15.26
CA ASP A 99 -36.33 -23.68 16.02
C ASP A 99 -37.28 -24.54 15.16
N GLY A 100 -37.35 -24.31 13.85
CA GLY A 100 -38.18 -25.08 12.91
C GLY A 100 -39.70 -24.92 13.04
N LYS A 101 -40.20 -24.14 13.99
CA LYS A 101 -41.63 -23.93 14.28
C LYS A 101 -42.09 -22.48 14.17
N THR A 102 -41.17 -21.52 14.31
CA THR A 102 -41.45 -20.09 14.29
C THR A 102 -41.20 -19.49 12.91
N VAL A 103 -42.09 -18.63 12.45
CA VAL A 103 -41.96 -17.91 11.17
C VAL A 103 -42.36 -16.46 11.32
N ILE A 104 -41.57 -15.56 10.76
CA ILE A 104 -41.99 -14.17 10.51
C ILE A 104 -42.37 -14.04 9.03
N LEU A 105 -43.63 -13.69 8.77
CA LEU A 105 -44.16 -13.46 7.43
C LEU A 105 -44.33 -11.97 7.19
N GLN A 106 -43.84 -11.49 6.04
CA GLN A 106 -44.13 -10.17 5.51
C GLN A 106 -45.18 -10.30 4.41
N THR A 107 -46.36 -9.71 4.57
CA THR A 107 -47.49 -9.84 3.62
C THR A 107 -48.08 -8.50 3.19
N GLU A 108 -48.54 -8.38 1.94
CA GLU A 108 -49.22 -7.18 1.43
C GLU A 108 -50.67 -7.08 1.96
N LYS A 109 -51.01 -5.92 2.55
CA LYS A 109 -52.36 -5.54 2.95
C LYS A 109 -52.79 -4.33 2.12
N LYS A 110 -53.90 -4.46 1.38
CA LYS A 110 -54.55 -3.30 0.75
C LYS A 110 -55.45 -2.63 1.77
N ASN A 111 -55.28 -1.32 1.95
CA ASN A 111 -56.15 -0.48 2.77
C ASN A 111 -56.50 0.79 1.96
N GLY A 112 -57.64 0.77 1.29
CA GLY A 112 -57.95 1.70 0.20
C GLY A 112 -56.88 1.66 -0.89
N ASP A 113 -56.42 2.83 -1.33
CA ASP A 113 -55.33 2.98 -2.32
C ASP A 113 -53.93 2.74 -1.74
N ARG A 114 -53.78 2.55 -0.42
CA ARG A 114 -52.48 2.33 0.21
C ARG A 114 -52.14 0.84 0.24
N ASN A 115 -50.98 0.50 -0.33
CA ASN A 115 -50.36 -0.81 -0.19
C ASN A 115 -49.52 -0.83 1.11
N LEU A 116 -50.12 -1.35 2.18
CA LEU A 116 -49.45 -1.58 3.46
C LEU A 116 -48.80 -2.97 3.47
N GLN A 117 -47.93 -3.17 4.46
CA GLN A 117 -47.24 -4.42 4.74
C GLN A 117 -47.49 -4.79 6.20
N GLU A 118 -47.83 -6.05 6.45
CA GLU A 118 -47.93 -6.61 7.79
C GLU A 118 -46.72 -7.52 8.05
N LEU A 119 -46.10 -7.39 9.23
CA LEU A 119 -45.21 -8.41 9.79
C LEU A 119 -45.99 -9.25 10.79
N LYS A 120 -45.99 -10.57 10.60
CA LYS A 120 -46.74 -11.52 11.45
C LYS A 120 -45.83 -12.63 11.94
N TRP A 121 -45.87 -12.87 13.25
CA TRP A 121 -45.27 -14.04 13.87
C TRP A 121 -46.28 -15.18 13.83
N ILE A 122 -45.87 -16.30 13.22
CA ILE A 122 -46.62 -17.55 13.14
C ILE A 122 -45.92 -18.60 13.99
N ASP A 123 -46.65 -19.21 14.93
CA ASP A 123 -46.29 -20.49 15.54
C ASP A 123 -46.94 -21.63 14.74
N LEU A 124 -46.15 -22.44 14.05
CA LEU A 124 -46.67 -23.49 13.16
C LEU A 124 -47.43 -24.61 13.92
N PRO A 125 -46.98 -25.15 15.06
CA PRO A 125 -47.74 -26.17 15.81
C PRO A 125 -49.19 -25.76 16.11
N THR A 126 -49.39 -24.60 16.75
CA THR A 126 -50.75 -24.13 17.07
C THR A 126 -51.47 -23.57 15.86
N GLY A 127 -50.76 -22.81 15.01
CA GLY A 127 -51.33 -21.95 13.98
C GLY A 127 -51.65 -20.54 14.48
N LYS A 128 -51.25 -20.16 15.71
CA LYS A 128 -51.40 -18.79 16.23
C LYS A 128 -50.63 -17.83 15.34
N SER A 129 -51.30 -16.75 14.94
CA SER A 129 -50.73 -15.65 14.17
C SER A 129 -50.81 -14.36 14.98
N THR A 130 -49.69 -13.87 15.49
CA THR A 130 -49.60 -12.57 16.18
C THR A 130 -49.15 -11.50 15.18
N LEU A 131 -49.87 -10.38 15.10
CA LEU A 131 -49.45 -9.21 14.32
C LEU A 131 -48.35 -8.46 15.09
N ILE A 132 -47.17 -8.33 14.48
CA ILE A 132 -46.04 -7.58 15.07
C ILE A 132 -46.12 -6.10 14.69
N TRP A 133 -46.41 -5.82 13.42
CA TRP A 133 -46.34 -4.47 12.87
C TRP A 133 -47.15 -4.34 11.58
N GLU A 134 -47.68 -3.14 11.33
CA GLU A 134 -48.32 -2.75 10.06
C GLU A 134 -47.79 -1.38 9.62
N GLY A 135 -47.40 -1.25 8.35
CA GLY A 135 -46.89 0.01 7.81
C GLY A 135 -46.33 -0.11 6.39
N VAL A 136 -45.33 0.72 6.08
CA VAL A 136 -44.76 0.84 4.72
C VAL A 136 -43.25 0.53 4.70
N LYS A 137 -42.83 -0.24 3.68
CA LYS A 137 -41.42 -0.61 3.38
C LYS A 137 -40.66 -1.26 4.54
N ALA A 138 -41.20 -2.30 5.18
CA ALA A 138 -40.43 -3.11 6.12
C ALA A 138 -39.23 -3.79 5.42
N LYS A 139 -38.04 -3.70 6.03
CA LYS A 139 -36.76 -4.21 5.53
C LYS A 139 -35.87 -4.68 6.69
N ASP A 140 -34.73 -5.26 6.34
CA ASP A 140 -33.67 -5.71 7.27
C ASP A 140 -34.19 -6.60 8.42
N ILE A 141 -35.21 -7.41 8.14
CA ILE A 141 -35.92 -8.21 9.15
C ILE A 141 -34.97 -9.30 9.69
N LEU A 142 -34.63 -9.18 10.97
CA LEU A 142 -33.66 -10.01 11.68
C LEU A 142 -34.32 -10.64 12.91
N LEU A 143 -34.36 -11.96 12.97
CA LEU A 143 -34.97 -12.74 14.05
C LEU A 143 -33.90 -13.36 14.96
N ASP A 144 -34.06 -13.20 16.27
CA ASP A 144 -33.27 -13.87 17.31
C ASP A 144 -34.23 -14.67 18.21
N LEU A 145 -34.35 -15.97 17.94
CA LEU A 145 -35.22 -16.84 18.71
C LEU A 145 -34.69 -17.20 20.09
N LYS A 146 -33.37 -17.19 20.27
CA LYS A 146 -32.73 -17.58 21.53
C LYS A 146 -33.12 -16.63 22.65
N HIS A 147 -33.30 -15.35 22.33
CA HIS A 147 -33.70 -14.30 23.29
C HIS A 147 -35.10 -13.72 22.99
N HIS A 148 -35.86 -14.37 22.10
CA HIS A 148 -37.22 -14.00 21.70
C HIS A 148 -37.36 -12.56 21.18
N LYS A 149 -36.40 -12.08 20.36
CA LYS A 149 -36.36 -10.72 19.80
C LYS A 149 -36.42 -10.71 18.28
N LEU A 150 -36.93 -9.62 17.73
CA LEU A 150 -36.94 -9.31 16.30
C LEU A 150 -36.47 -7.86 16.12
N ALA A 151 -35.68 -7.57 15.09
CA ALA A 151 -35.37 -6.21 14.66
C ALA A 151 -35.76 -6.03 13.18
N PHE A 152 -36.23 -4.84 12.80
CA PHE A 152 -36.52 -4.50 11.41
C PHE A 152 -36.51 -2.98 11.20
N THR A 153 -36.27 -2.57 9.95
CA THR A 153 -36.37 -1.17 9.51
C THR A 153 -37.69 -0.95 8.78
N SER A 154 -38.17 0.28 8.77
CA SER A 154 -39.33 0.72 7.99
C SER A 154 -39.14 2.16 7.53
N GLU A 155 -40.08 2.69 6.73
CA GLU A 155 -40.07 4.10 6.34
C GLU A 155 -40.05 5.07 7.53
N ILE A 156 -40.59 4.67 8.69
CA ILE A 156 -40.71 5.54 9.88
C ILE A 156 -39.63 5.32 10.95
N GLY A 157 -38.74 4.33 10.80
CA GLY A 157 -37.68 4.08 11.79
C GLY A 157 -37.14 2.65 11.88
N LEU A 158 -36.22 2.45 12.84
CA LEU A 158 -35.72 1.16 13.32
C LEU A 158 -36.57 0.70 14.52
N PHE A 159 -37.00 -0.56 14.48
CA PHE A 159 -37.84 -1.16 15.50
C PHE A 159 -37.22 -2.45 16.03
N THR A 160 -37.44 -2.71 17.31
CA THR A 160 -37.33 -4.05 17.90
C THR A 160 -38.66 -4.49 18.47
N TYR A 161 -38.93 -5.79 18.39
CA TYR A 161 -40.11 -6.42 18.97
C TYR A 161 -39.68 -7.56 19.89
N ASP A 162 -40.16 -7.52 21.12
CA ASP A 162 -39.96 -8.56 22.12
C ASP A 162 -41.17 -9.51 22.05
N MET A 163 -40.91 -10.76 21.65
CA MET A 163 -41.97 -11.76 21.40
C MET A 163 -42.55 -12.35 22.68
N THR A 164 -41.87 -12.23 23.83
CA THR A 164 -42.35 -12.76 25.12
C THR A 164 -43.34 -11.79 25.78
N SER A 165 -43.06 -10.50 25.71
CA SER A 165 -43.93 -9.42 26.22
C SER A 165 -44.92 -8.88 25.17
N GLU A 166 -44.85 -9.40 23.94
CA GLU A 166 -45.57 -8.94 22.73
C GLU A 166 -45.41 -7.41 22.49
N LYS A 167 -44.28 -6.82 22.92
CA LYS A 167 -44.03 -5.37 22.93
C LYS A 167 -43.16 -4.90 21.76
N LEU A 168 -43.71 -3.97 20.96
CA LEU A 168 -42.96 -3.22 19.95
C LEU A 168 -42.28 -1.98 20.57
N ASN A 169 -40.99 -1.80 20.30
CA ASN A 169 -40.20 -0.62 20.68
C ASN A 169 -39.62 0.03 19.42
N CYS A 170 -39.71 1.36 19.33
CA CYS A 170 -39.02 2.13 18.29
C CYS A 170 -37.67 2.59 18.85
N LEU A 171 -36.56 2.15 18.25
CA LEU A 171 -35.21 2.50 18.68
C LEU A 171 -34.71 3.78 18.02
N ILE A 172 -35.09 4.01 16.77
CA ILE A 172 -34.77 5.20 15.98
C ILE A 172 -36.01 5.59 15.21
N ASN A 173 -36.44 6.84 15.29
CA ASN A 173 -37.60 7.37 14.55
C ASN A 173 -37.19 8.48 13.57
N GLN A 174 -38.11 8.92 12.71
CA GLN A 174 -37.85 10.00 11.74
C GLN A 174 -37.47 11.37 12.34
N GLN A 175 -37.73 11.61 13.62
CA GLN A 175 -37.36 12.86 14.32
C GLN A 175 -35.91 12.79 14.85
N MET A 176 -35.34 11.59 14.99
CA MET A 176 -33.93 11.36 15.27
C MET A 176 -33.12 11.43 13.95
N THR A 177 -33.13 12.59 13.31
CA THR A 177 -32.40 12.81 12.04
C THR A 177 -30.89 12.72 12.17
N HIS A 178 -30.33 12.82 13.38
CA HIS A 178 -28.90 12.62 13.62
C HIS A 178 -28.71 11.78 14.88
N LEU A 179 -27.98 10.67 14.76
CA LEU A 179 -27.87 9.64 15.81
C LEU A 179 -26.57 9.75 16.61
N ASP A 180 -25.50 10.15 15.92
CA ASP A 180 -24.23 10.56 16.47
C ASP A 180 -23.64 11.58 15.49
N SER A 181 -23.26 12.76 15.97
CA SER A 181 -22.43 13.74 15.24
C SER A 181 -22.88 14.05 13.78
N GLY A 182 -24.19 14.10 13.54
CA GLY A 182 -24.77 14.40 12.22
C GLY A 182 -25.10 13.17 11.35
N LEU A 183 -24.75 11.95 11.76
CA LEU A 183 -24.93 10.73 10.97
C LEU A 183 -26.38 10.19 10.98
N ILE A 184 -26.84 9.73 9.83
CA ILE A 184 -28.12 9.05 9.60
C ILE A 184 -27.96 7.53 9.60
N PHE A 185 -29.02 6.79 9.92
CA PHE A 185 -29.01 5.32 9.88
C PHE A 185 -28.86 4.76 8.45
N GLU A 186 -28.14 3.64 8.29
CA GLU A 186 -27.98 2.92 7.02
C GLU A 186 -28.63 1.52 7.03
N ARG A 187 -28.22 0.60 7.93
CA ARG A 187 -28.75 -0.79 7.97
C ARG A 187 -28.56 -1.50 9.32
N ILE A 188 -29.32 -2.58 9.53
CA ILE A 188 -29.11 -3.55 10.63
C ILE A 188 -28.06 -4.60 10.21
N LYS A 189 -27.30 -5.15 11.17
CA LYS A 189 -26.35 -6.25 10.96
C LYS A 189 -26.76 -7.54 11.69
N GLN A 190 -26.69 -7.56 13.02
CA GLN A 190 -26.99 -8.75 13.84
C GLN A 190 -27.33 -8.37 15.29
N PHE A 191 -27.95 -9.30 16.03
CA PHE A 191 -28.00 -9.26 17.49
C PHE A 191 -26.70 -9.83 18.09
N SER A 192 -26.42 -9.56 19.36
CA SER A 192 -25.42 -10.31 20.13
C SER A 192 -25.93 -11.69 20.57
N ASN A 193 -25.04 -12.65 20.83
CA ASN A 193 -25.41 -14.00 21.29
C ASN A 193 -26.04 -14.08 22.69
N ASP A 194 -26.15 -12.98 23.43
CA ASP A 194 -26.94 -12.85 24.66
C ASP A 194 -28.23 -12.03 24.46
N GLY A 195 -28.44 -11.50 23.25
CA GLY A 195 -29.63 -10.73 22.85
C GLY A 195 -29.69 -9.31 23.38
N ASP A 196 -28.69 -8.81 24.10
CA ASP A 196 -28.74 -7.49 24.76
C ASP A 196 -28.30 -6.32 23.87
N MET A 197 -27.65 -6.59 22.73
CA MET A 197 -27.10 -5.60 21.81
C MET A 197 -27.58 -5.83 20.36
N LEU A 198 -27.71 -4.74 19.59
CA LEU A 198 -28.03 -4.75 18.16
C LEU A 198 -27.00 -3.96 17.35
N PHE A 199 -26.28 -4.63 16.45
CA PHE A 199 -25.26 -4.02 15.59
C PHE A 199 -25.90 -3.37 14.35
N ILE A 200 -25.43 -2.17 14.01
CA ILE A 200 -25.97 -1.30 12.94
C ILE A 200 -24.85 -0.57 12.18
N GLU A 201 -25.19 0.04 11.04
CA GLU A 201 -24.33 1.00 10.31
C GLU A 201 -25.00 2.38 10.22
N LEU A 202 -24.17 3.44 10.24
CA LEU A 202 -24.55 4.86 10.15
C LEU A 202 -23.81 5.54 8.96
N LYS A 203 -24.32 6.62 8.38
CA LYS A 203 -23.72 7.32 7.23
C LYS A 203 -23.98 8.84 7.20
N GLY A 204 -23.30 9.57 6.31
CA GLY A 204 -23.61 10.97 5.97
C GLY A 204 -24.61 11.14 4.81
N GLU A 205 -25.02 12.39 4.53
CA GLU A 205 -26.04 12.75 3.54
C GLU A 205 -25.58 12.65 2.07
N LYS A 206 -26.48 12.28 1.16
CA LYS A 206 -26.13 11.85 -0.21
C LYS A 206 -26.26 12.96 -1.27
N LYS A 207 -25.30 13.02 -2.20
CA LYS A 207 -25.36 13.75 -3.49
C LYS A 207 -24.96 12.80 -4.65
N ILE A 208 -24.84 13.27 -5.91
CA ILE A 208 -24.73 12.39 -7.11
C ILE A 208 -23.34 12.45 -7.76
N LYS A 209 -22.66 11.30 -7.90
CA LYS A 209 -21.30 11.17 -8.48
C LYS A 209 -21.24 10.91 -10.00
N PRO A 210 -20.25 11.47 -10.72
CA PRO A 210 -19.80 10.99 -12.04
C PRO A 210 -18.94 9.71 -11.93
N LYS A 211 -18.58 9.12 -13.08
CA LYS A 211 -17.78 7.87 -13.12
C LYS A 211 -16.35 8.09 -12.57
N PRO A 212 -15.74 7.09 -11.89
CA PRO A 212 -14.33 7.14 -11.52
C PRO A 212 -13.44 7.24 -12.77
N GLY A 213 -12.51 8.19 -12.76
CA GLY A 213 -11.43 8.28 -13.75
C GLY A 213 -10.09 7.82 -13.17
N LEU A 214 -9.15 7.54 -14.06
CA LEU A 214 -7.79 7.10 -13.74
C LEU A 214 -7.00 8.10 -12.88
N ILE A 215 -7.30 9.39 -13.05
CA ILE A 215 -6.50 10.51 -12.56
C ILE A 215 -7.39 11.74 -12.33
N GLU A 216 -6.97 12.60 -11.41
CA GLU A 216 -7.49 13.96 -11.22
C GLU A 216 -6.38 14.96 -11.55
N ILE A 217 -6.69 15.93 -12.41
CA ILE A 217 -5.72 16.93 -12.86
C ILE A 217 -6.10 18.26 -12.25
N TRP A 218 -5.33 18.64 -11.24
CA TRP A 218 -5.45 19.91 -10.55
C TRP A 218 -4.58 20.94 -11.28
N SER A 219 -5.18 22.02 -11.77
CA SER A 219 -4.47 23.11 -12.45
C SER A 219 -4.45 24.35 -11.58
N TYR A 220 -3.32 25.08 -11.55
CA TYR A 220 -3.28 26.42 -10.96
C TYR A 220 -4.32 27.39 -11.58
N LEU A 221 -4.81 27.08 -12.79
CA LEU A 221 -5.87 27.81 -13.50
C LEU A 221 -7.30 27.43 -13.05
N ASP A 222 -7.48 26.37 -12.26
CA ASP A 222 -8.81 25.92 -11.84
C ASP A 222 -9.50 26.99 -10.97
N HIS A 223 -10.75 27.35 -11.28
CA HIS A 223 -11.50 28.35 -10.50
C HIS A 223 -11.92 27.82 -9.11
N LYS A 224 -12.38 26.56 -9.05
CA LYS A 224 -12.64 25.79 -7.81
C LYS A 224 -11.66 24.62 -7.73
N LEU A 225 -11.17 24.28 -6.54
CA LEU A 225 -10.35 23.08 -6.33
C LEU A 225 -11.13 21.80 -6.70
N GLN A 226 -10.45 20.72 -7.13
CA GLN A 226 -11.12 19.46 -7.50
C GLN A 226 -11.89 18.88 -6.31
N THR A 227 -11.34 18.90 -5.09
CA THR A 227 -12.10 18.50 -3.88
C THR A 227 -13.30 19.39 -3.61
N GLN A 228 -13.28 20.68 -3.98
CA GLN A 228 -14.46 21.53 -3.87
C GLN A 228 -15.53 21.07 -4.88
N GLN A 229 -15.14 20.79 -6.12
CA GLN A 229 -16.02 20.21 -7.16
C GLN A 229 -16.59 18.84 -6.73
N GLU A 230 -15.85 18.03 -5.94
CA GLU A 230 -16.28 16.73 -5.42
C GLU A 230 -17.05 16.77 -4.08
N SER A 231 -16.79 17.74 -3.22
CA SER A 231 -17.52 17.94 -1.95
C SER A 231 -18.94 18.42 -2.19
N GLU A 232 -19.18 18.98 -3.37
CA GLU A 232 -20.50 19.24 -3.92
C GLU A 232 -21.24 17.92 -4.28
N ILE A 233 -20.70 16.71 -3.98
CA ILE A 233 -21.09 15.43 -4.63
C ILE A 233 -21.27 14.09 -3.81
N GLU A 234 -20.72 13.77 -2.59
CA GLU A 234 -21.17 12.57 -1.78
C GLU A 234 -20.76 12.50 -0.26
N SER A 235 -20.88 11.33 0.44
CA SER A 235 -20.62 11.09 1.91
C SER A 235 -20.26 9.64 2.36
N ARG A 236 -19.73 9.47 3.59
CA ARG A 236 -19.12 8.24 4.22
C ARG A 236 -20.08 7.40 5.12
N VAL A 237 -19.69 6.18 5.52
CA VAL A 237 -20.41 5.19 6.39
C VAL A 237 -19.51 4.72 7.57
N TYR A 238 -20.09 4.32 8.72
CA TYR A 238 -19.45 3.91 10.00
C TYR A 238 -20.21 2.78 10.72
N ALA A 239 -19.54 1.93 11.53
CA ALA A 239 -20.18 0.91 12.37
C ALA A 239 -20.57 1.39 13.79
N ALA A 240 -21.71 0.92 14.30
CA ALA A 240 -22.18 1.20 15.66
C ALA A 240 -22.99 0.03 16.26
N VAL A 241 -23.26 0.08 17.56
CA VAL A 241 -24.10 -0.88 18.28
C VAL A 241 -25.07 -0.16 19.20
N ILE A 242 -26.29 -0.66 19.32
CA ILE A 242 -27.32 -0.18 20.26
C ILE A 242 -27.41 -1.16 21.43
N ASN A 243 -27.30 -0.68 22.66
CA ASN A 243 -27.68 -1.44 23.84
C ASN A 243 -29.21 -1.42 23.99
N LEU A 244 -29.83 -2.60 24.00
CA LEU A 244 -31.30 -2.73 23.98
C LEU A 244 -31.96 -2.52 25.35
N THR A 245 -31.18 -2.57 26.43
CA THR A 245 -31.66 -2.42 27.81
C THR A 245 -31.75 -0.96 28.24
N ASN A 246 -30.86 -0.09 27.74
CA ASN A 246 -30.83 1.34 28.06
C ASN A 246 -30.92 2.28 26.84
N GLY A 247 -31.03 1.75 25.61
CA GLY A 247 -31.17 2.51 24.37
C GLY A 247 -29.89 3.22 23.91
N LYS A 248 -28.76 3.09 24.61
CA LYS A 248 -27.53 3.81 24.30
C LYS A 248 -26.91 3.28 23.01
N ILE A 249 -26.69 4.18 22.05
CA ILE A 249 -25.87 3.91 20.86
C ILE A 249 -24.39 4.12 21.24
N ILE A 250 -23.55 3.17 20.85
CA ILE A 250 -22.09 3.20 21.00
C ILE A 250 -21.51 3.02 19.60
N ARG A 251 -20.84 4.04 19.08
CA ARG A 251 -20.09 3.94 17.84
C ARG A 251 -18.87 3.03 18.08
N LEU A 252 -18.64 2.05 17.20
CA LEU A 252 -17.59 1.04 17.37
C LEU A 252 -16.30 1.38 16.61
N GLU A 253 -16.35 2.36 15.72
CA GLU A 253 -15.24 2.84 14.92
C GLU A 253 -15.27 4.38 14.90
N SER A 254 -14.19 5.03 15.33
CA SER A 254 -13.95 6.44 15.02
C SER A 254 -13.35 6.62 13.62
N GLU A 255 -12.95 7.85 13.25
CA GLU A 255 -12.47 8.13 11.90
C GLU A 255 -11.15 7.41 11.55
N PHE A 256 -10.46 6.90 12.57
CA PHE A 256 -9.08 6.38 12.63
C PHE A 256 -8.96 4.99 13.30
N GLU A 257 -10.05 4.22 13.35
CA GLU A 257 -10.09 2.88 13.95
C GLU A 257 -10.66 1.85 12.98
N HIS A 258 -10.12 0.64 12.98
CA HIS A 258 -10.49 -0.43 12.04
C HIS A 258 -10.68 -1.78 12.73
N LEU A 259 -11.82 -2.44 12.45
CA LEU A 259 -12.12 -3.79 12.92
C LEU A 259 -11.61 -4.86 11.94
N GLY A 260 -10.62 -5.66 12.36
CA GLY A 260 -10.06 -6.76 11.57
C GLY A 260 -11.02 -7.95 11.37
N SER A 261 -10.94 -8.63 10.22
CA SER A 261 -11.89 -9.67 9.83
C SER A 261 -11.61 -11.07 10.38
N ASN A 262 -12.56 -11.61 11.15
CA ASN A 262 -12.87 -13.03 11.42
C ASN A 262 -11.73 -14.03 11.74
N ILE A 263 -11.66 -14.40 13.04
CA ILE A 263 -11.42 -15.78 13.49
C ILE A 263 -12.59 -16.17 14.43
N PHE A 264 -12.95 -17.46 14.47
CA PHE A 264 -14.32 -17.97 14.67
C PHE A 264 -14.83 -18.17 16.12
N LYS A 265 -16.18 -18.22 16.21
CA LYS A 265 -17.00 -19.05 17.13
C LYS A 265 -16.67 -19.00 18.64
N ASP A 266 -17.26 -18.03 19.34
CA ASP A 266 -18.21 -18.22 20.46
C ASP A 266 -18.48 -16.85 21.10
N GLU A 267 -19.65 -16.25 20.85
CA GLU A 267 -19.97 -14.90 21.34
C GLU A 267 -20.75 -14.90 22.67
N SER A 268 -20.77 -16.03 23.40
CA SER A 268 -21.53 -16.19 24.66
C SER A 268 -20.86 -15.63 25.93
N SER A 269 -19.57 -15.27 25.87
CA SER A 269 -18.84 -14.58 26.94
C SER A 269 -17.99 -13.43 26.37
N ASP A 270 -17.52 -12.51 27.23
CA ASP A 270 -16.92 -11.20 26.87
C ASP A 270 -15.79 -11.33 25.83
N THR A 271 -16.17 -11.26 24.55
CA THR A 271 -15.36 -11.82 23.46
C THR A 271 -14.30 -10.83 23.03
N ILE A 272 -13.14 -11.35 22.67
CA ILE A 272 -11.98 -10.53 22.29
C ILE A 272 -11.99 -10.29 20.78
N ARG A 273 -11.75 -9.03 20.39
CA ARG A 273 -11.34 -8.65 19.03
C ARG A 273 -9.95 -8.00 19.08
N ILE A 274 -9.23 -8.09 17.97
CA ILE A 274 -8.03 -7.27 17.74
C ILE A 274 -8.53 -5.96 17.16
N LEU A 275 -8.35 -4.87 17.90
CA LEU A 275 -8.66 -3.52 17.43
C LEU A 275 -7.39 -2.90 16.86
N TYR A 276 -7.48 -2.37 15.64
CA TYR A 276 -6.44 -1.54 15.07
C TYR A 276 -6.79 -0.07 15.34
N HIS A 277 -5.89 0.63 16.03
CA HIS A 277 -5.94 2.06 16.26
C HIS A 277 -4.85 2.73 15.42
N ASP A 278 -5.16 3.83 14.74
CA ASP A 278 -4.12 4.82 14.49
C ASP A 278 -3.69 5.45 15.83
N SER A 279 -2.43 5.86 15.91
CA SER A 279 -1.66 5.99 17.16
C SER A 279 -2.31 6.71 18.35
N GLU A 280 -2.13 6.13 19.55
CA GLU A 280 -2.12 6.85 20.81
C GLU A 280 -0.74 6.72 21.51
N LEU A 281 -0.44 7.66 22.40
CA LEU A 281 0.79 7.74 23.19
C LEU A 281 0.70 6.87 24.46
N ILE A 282 1.66 5.97 24.66
CA ILE A 282 1.84 5.24 25.94
C ILE A 282 3.32 5.28 26.31
N ASP A 283 3.62 5.64 27.56
CA ASP A 283 4.97 5.76 28.14
C ASP A 283 6.01 6.47 27.25
N GLY A 284 5.58 7.51 26.55
CA GLY A 284 6.46 8.43 25.81
C GLY A 284 6.89 7.98 24.41
N PHE A 285 6.40 6.85 23.90
CA PHE A 285 6.71 6.37 22.54
C PHE A 285 5.45 6.14 21.70
N PHE A 286 5.53 6.51 20.43
CA PHE A 286 4.49 6.27 19.42
C PHE A 286 4.80 4.99 18.63
N GLY A 287 3.89 4.01 18.67
CA GLY A 287 3.95 2.80 17.87
C GLY A 287 2.61 2.07 17.85
N ASN A 288 2.44 1.13 16.91
CA ASN A 288 1.22 0.32 16.81
C ASN A 288 0.95 -0.47 18.08
N ARG A 289 -0.14 -0.12 18.77
CA ARG A 289 -0.67 -0.85 19.92
C ARG A 289 -1.57 -1.98 19.43
N PHE A 290 -1.14 -3.22 19.62
CA PHE A 290 -2.03 -4.37 19.51
C PHE A 290 -2.78 -4.55 20.83
N ASP A 291 -4.08 -4.23 20.82
CA ASP A 291 -4.97 -4.42 21.96
C ASP A 291 -5.91 -5.60 21.77
N LEU A 292 -6.17 -6.30 22.88
CA LEU A 292 -7.31 -7.17 23.06
C LEU A 292 -8.49 -6.34 23.58
N ILE A 293 -9.47 -5.98 22.73
CA ILE A 293 -10.68 -5.27 23.19
C ILE A 293 -11.76 -6.25 23.65
N PHE A 294 -12.32 -5.99 24.83
CA PHE A 294 -13.45 -6.73 25.41
C PHE A 294 -14.79 -6.09 25.00
N LEU A 295 -15.63 -6.81 24.27
CA LEU A 295 -16.81 -6.25 23.59
C LEU A 295 -17.96 -5.78 24.51
N LYS A 296 -18.07 -6.29 25.75
CA LYS A 296 -19.09 -5.82 26.72
C LYS A 296 -18.62 -4.67 27.60
N SER A 297 -17.31 -4.58 27.84
CA SER A 297 -16.73 -3.72 28.89
C SER A 297 -15.78 -2.64 28.38
N GLY A 298 -15.28 -2.73 27.14
CA GLY A 298 -14.37 -1.75 26.53
C GLY A 298 -12.92 -1.79 27.01
N ARG A 299 -12.52 -2.79 27.81
CA ARG A 299 -11.17 -2.94 28.41
C ARG A 299 -10.11 -3.37 27.36
N ARG A 300 -8.81 -3.13 27.61
CA ARG A 300 -7.67 -3.27 26.65
C ARG A 300 -6.33 -3.77 27.29
N ILE A 301 -5.38 -4.39 26.56
CA ILE A 301 -4.09 -5.01 27.05
C ILE A 301 -2.94 -5.07 25.96
N PRO A 302 -1.65 -4.69 26.23
CA PRO A 302 -0.54 -4.56 25.24
C PRO A 302 0.72 -5.53 25.32
N LEU A 303 1.73 -5.39 24.42
CA LEU A 303 2.97 -6.23 24.21
C LEU A 303 4.27 -5.43 23.87
N LYS A 304 5.43 -6.10 23.55
CA LYS A 304 6.78 -5.46 23.40
C LYS A 304 7.64 -5.73 22.11
N TYR A 305 8.73 -6.56 22.12
CA TYR A 305 9.86 -6.50 21.13
C TYR A 305 9.97 -7.64 20.05
N ARG A 306 10.96 -7.56 19.11
CA ARG A 306 11.21 -8.47 17.95
C ARG A 306 12.72 -8.82 17.71
N PRO A 307 13.10 -10.07 17.32
CA PRO A 307 14.50 -10.51 17.07
C PRO A 307 14.98 -10.43 15.60
N GLU A 308 16.31 -10.55 15.36
CA GLU A 308 16.95 -10.49 14.03
C GLU A 308 17.39 -11.85 13.43
N GLY A 309 17.92 -12.78 14.23
CA GLY A 309 18.45 -14.05 13.73
C GLY A 309 18.59 -15.13 14.78
N ILE A 310 18.67 -16.39 14.34
CA ILE A 310 18.79 -17.59 15.20
C ILE A 310 19.90 -18.48 14.65
N SER A 311 20.71 -19.07 15.53
CA SER A 311 21.82 -19.97 15.17
C SER A 311 21.31 -21.31 14.60
N PRO A 312 22.13 -22.06 13.84
CA PRO A 312 21.69 -23.26 13.11
C PRO A 312 20.98 -24.32 13.96
N ASN A 313 21.36 -24.52 15.24
CA ASN A 313 20.68 -25.47 16.14
C ASN A 313 19.74 -24.78 17.15
N GLY A 314 19.47 -23.48 17.00
CA GLY A 314 18.62 -22.72 17.93
C GLY A 314 19.26 -22.40 19.29
N LYS A 315 20.58 -22.60 19.43
CA LYS A 315 21.33 -22.38 20.68
C LYS A 315 21.49 -20.90 21.02
N TYR A 316 21.56 -20.02 20.02
CA TYR A 316 21.66 -18.57 20.20
C TYR A 316 20.62 -17.82 19.37
N ILE A 317 20.09 -16.73 19.93
CA ILE A 317 19.32 -15.70 19.23
C ILE A 317 20.17 -14.44 19.20
N VAL A 318 20.25 -13.77 18.04
CA VAL A 318 20.93 -12.48 17.88
C VAL A 318 19.91 -11.38 17.62
N TYR A 319 20.09 -10.26 18.30
CA TYR A 319 19.32 -9.02 18.12
C TYR A 319 20.22 -7.81 18.38
N PHE A 320 19.90 -6.67 17.75
CA PHE A 320 20.51 -5.39 18.08
C PHE A 320 19.83 -4.76 19.29
N ASP A 321 20.62 -4.31 20.27
CA ASP A 321 20.16 -3.50 21.40
C ASP A 321 20.44 -2.02 21.08
N PRO A 322 19.40 -1.19 20.89
CA PRO A 322 19.55 0.22 20.55
C PRO A 322 19.98 1.10 21.73
N GLU A 323 19.88 0.63 22.98
CA GLU A 323 20.38 1.36 24.16
C GLU A 323 21.88 1.11 24.35
N GLN A 324 22.38 -0.07 23.98
CA GLN A 324 23.79 -0.45 24.08
C GLN A 324 24.59 -0.27 22.77
N HIS A 325 23.94 0.20 21.69
CA HIS A 325 24.51 0.32 20.34
C HIS A 325 25.24 -0.94 19.85
N SER A 326 24.77 -2.12 20.26
CA SER A 326 25.51 -3.38 20.15
C SER A 326 24.63 -4.56 19.78
N TYR A 327 25.21 -5.52 19.07
CA TYR A 327 24.62 -6.83 18.85
C TYR A 327 24.79 -7.71 20.09
N ILE A 328 23.67 -8.26 20.54
CA ILE A 328 23.57 -9.16 21.68
C ILE A 328 23.33 -10.58 21.18
N SER A 329 24.12 -11.52 21.68
CA SER A 329 23.88 -12.96 21.57
C SER A 329 23.20 -13.45 22.85
N TYR A 330 21.97 -13.92 22.74
CA TYR A 330 21.21 -14.55 23.83
C TYR A 330 21.25 -16.08 23.68
N ASN A 331 21.82 -16.76 24.66
CA ASN A 331 21.85 -18.22 24.72
C ASN A 331 20.49 -18.77 25.18
N THR A 332 19.84 -19.58 24.36
CA THR A 332 18.49 -20.09 24.62
C THR A 332 18.43 -21.14 25.74
N GLN A 333 19.56 -21.78 26.05
CA GLN A 333 19.66 -22.83 27.06
C GLN A 333 20.05 -22.25 28.44
N THR A 334 21.04 -21.37 28.49
CA THR A 334 21.53 -20.76 29.75
C THR A 334 20.78 -19.48 30.12
N LYS A 335 20.04 -18.88 29.19
CA LYS A 335 19.33 -17.59 29.30
C LYS A 335 20.26 -16.39 29.56
N LEU A 336 21.54 -16.53 29.26
CA LEU A 336 22.53 -15.45 29.38
C LEU A 336 22.63 -14.67 28.06
N SER A 337 22.85 -13.36 28.18
CA SER A 337 23.12 -12.45 27.06
C SER A 337 24.57 -11.97 27.08
N HIS A 338 25.19 -11.91 25.91
CA HIS A 338 26.56 -11.41 25.73
C HIS A 338 26.61 -10.37 24.60
N VAL A 339 27.33 -9.27 24.82
CA VAL A 339 27.71 -8.35 23.74
C VAL A 339 28.74 -9.06 22.85
N ILE A 340 28.47 -9.15 21.55
CA ILE A 340 29.33 -9.84 20.56
C ILE A 340 29.98 -8.91 19.53
N SER A 341 29.59 -7.64 19.54
CA SER A 341 30.12 -6.56 18.70
C SER A 341 30.89 -5.53 19.52
N ASN A 342 31.96 -4.97 18.96
CA ASN A 342 32.55 -3.72 19.47
C ASN A 342 31.94 -2.52 18.74
N ALA A 343 32.10 -1.31 19.30
CA ALA A 343 31.59 -0.04 18.74
C ALA A 343 32.04 0.32 17.31
N PHE A 344 32.99 -0.40 16.69
CA PHE A 344 33.38 -0.14 15.29
C PHE A 344 32.32 -0.50 14.24
N LEU A 345 31.19 -1.08 14.66
CA LEU A 345 30.01 -1.32 13.82
C LEU A 345 29.03 -0.11 13.81
N GLU A 346 29.41 1.00 14.43
CA GLU A 346 28.67 2.27 14.38
C GLU A 346 28.44 2.78 12.94
N SER A 347 27.16 2.82 12.59
CA SER A 347 26.48 3.97 11.99
C SER A 347 27.32 5.05 11.30
N GLY A 348 27.50 4.89 9.98
CA GLY A 348 27.23 5.95 9.00
C GLY A 348 28.10 7.21 8.99
N ASN A 349 29.14 7.22 8.14
CA ASN A 349 29.69 8.45 7.58
C ASN A 349 28.74 9.06 6.51
N GLU A 350 28.99 10.33 6.13
CA GLU A 350 28.18 11.21 5.23
C GLU A 350 27.67 10.62 3.90
N GLN A 351 28.15 9.43 3.50
CA GLN A 351 28.01 8.81 2.18
C GLN A 351 26.91 7.73 2.08
N GLY A 352 26.24 7.37 3.18
CA GLY A 352 25.02 6.56 3.15
C GLY A 352 25.20 5.03 3.02
N LEU A 353 26.38 4.47 3.26
CA LEU A 353 26.61 3.01 3.24
C LEU A 353 26.48 2.38 4.63
N VAL A 354 25.26 1.92 4.97
CA VAL A 354 24.98 1.15 6.19
C VAL A 354 24.81 -0.33 5.85
N ARG A 355 25.65 -1.19 6.44
CA ARG A 355 25.37 -2.62 6.66
C ARG A 355 26.21 -3.15 7.82
N ALA A 356 25.59 -3.24 9.00
CA ALA A 356 25.83 -4.34 9.90
C ALA A 356 24.70 -5.34 9.63
N ALA A 357 25.04 -6.54 9.16
CA ALA A 357 24.09 -7.58 8.83
C ALA A 357 24.76 -8.95 8.89
N ILE A 358 24.03 -9.98 9.31
CA ILE A 358 24.52 -11.36 9.35
C ILE A 358 24.81 -11.83 7.92
N ALA A 359 26.09 -12.02 7.61
CA ALA A 359 26.58 -12.56 6.35
C ALA A 359 26.42 -14.09 6.24
N GLY A 360 26.36 -14.76 7.39
CA GLY A 360 26.16 -16.20 7.50
C GLY A 360 26.56 -16.76 8.87
N TRP A 361 26.32 -18.04 9.09
CA TRP A 361 26.75 -18.79 10.27
C TRP A 361 27.81 -19.81 9.89
N LEU A 362 28.71 -20.14 10.81
CA LEU A 362 29.55 -21.32 10.65
C LEU A 362 28.82 -22.57 11.16
N ASP A 363 29.23 -23.74 10.66
CA ASP A 363 28.75 -25.07 11.07
C ASP A 363 29.20 -25.51 12.47
N ASP A 364 29.83 -24.61 13.22
CA ASP A 364 30.22 -24.80 14.62
C ASP A 364 29.14 -24.41 15.63
N ASP A 365 28.08 -23.67 15.22
CA ASP A 365 27.04 -23.13 16.11
C ASP A 365 27.60 -22.23 17.25
N GLU A 366 28.80 -21.69 17.02
CA GLU A 366 29.58 -20.82 17.92
C GLU A 366 30.03 -19.52 17.24
N SER A 367 30.10 -19.49 15.91
CA SER A 367 30.56 -18.34 15.13
C SER A 367 29.49 -17.81 14.18
N VAL A 368 29.41 -16.47 14.10
CA VAL A 368 28.58 -15.75 13.13
C VAL A 368 29.45 -14.80 12.31
N LEU A 369 29.15 -14.66 11.02
CA LEU A 369 29.80 -13.71 10.13
C LEU A 369 28.94 -12.46 9.97
N PHE A 370 29.57 -11.29 9.95
CA PHE A 370 28.94 -9.99 9.74
C PHE A 370 29.64 -9.21 8.63
N TYR A 371 28.88 -8.40 7.90
CA TYR A 371 29.42 -7.35 7.06
C TYR A 371 29.73 -6.09 7.88
N ASP A 372 30.78 -5.35 7.49
CA ASP A 372 30.82 -3.88 7.63
C ASP A 372 30.62 -3.23 6.24
N SER A 373 30.78 -1.90 6.12
CA SER A 373 30.62 -1.17 4.85
C SER A 373 31.55 -1.62 3.69
N TYR A 374 32.60 -2.40 3.97
CA TYR A 374 33.62 -2.85 3.00
C TYR A 374 34.06 -4.31 3.19
N ASP A 375 34.25 -4.73 4.44
CA ASP A 375 35.00 -5.91 4.87
C ASP A 375 34.11 -6.92 5.64
N ILE A 376 34.57 -8.17 5.75
CA ILE A 376 33.80 -9.27 6.39
C ILE A 376 34.45 -9.64 7.73
N TRP A 377 33.64 -9.71 8.78
CA TRP A 377 34.06 -10.00 10.15
C TRP A 377 33.50 -11.34 10.64
N LYS A 378 34.26 -12.06 11.47
CA LYS A 378 33.83 -13.23 12.24
C LYS A 378 33.72 -12.87 13.71
N MET A 379 32.58 -13.15 14.32
CA MET A 379 32.29 -12.95 15.75
C MET A 379 32.06 -14.28 16.46
N ASP A 380 32.29 -14.28 17.77
CA ASP A 380 32.09 -15.41 18.66
C ASP A 380 30.82 -15.21 19.50
N LEU A 381 29.88 -16.15 19.42
CA LEU A 381 28.55 -16.05 20.03
C LEU A 381 28.55 -16.18 21.55
N SER A 382 29.67 -16.62 22.16
CA SER A 382 29.84 -16.67 23.61
C SER A 382 30.39 -15.37 24.20
N GLY A 383 30.78 -14.41 23.36
CA GLY A 383 31.41 -13.15 23.77
C GLY A 383 32.82 -13.30 24.34
N GLN A 384 33.43 -14.50 24.26
CA GLN A 384 34.74 -14.79 24.87
C GLN A 384 35.94 -14.48 23.97
N LYS A 385 35.73 -14.38 22.65
CA LYS A 385 36.79 -14.15 21.66
C LYS A 385 36.55 -12.82 20.93
N THR A 386 37.62 -12.08 20.66
CA THR A 386 37.56 -10.81 19.92
C THR A 386 37.17 -11.04 18.45
N PRO A 387 36.39 -10.12 17.83
CA PRO A 387 36.05 -10.21 16.41
C PRO A 387 37.28 -10.20 15.48
N VAL A 388 37.22 -10.95 14.38
CA VAL A 388 38.31 -11.11 13.41
C VAL A 388 37.89 -10.64 12.02
N ASN A 389 38.60 -9.67 11.43
CA ASN A 389 38.41 -9.24 10.04
C ASN A 389 39.01 -10.27 9.08
N LEU A 390 38.16 -10.98 8.32
CA LEU A 390 38.54 -12.06 7.41
C LEU A 390 39.13 -11.56 6.09
N THR A 391 38.79 -10.34 5.68
CA THR A 391 39.34 -9.68 4.47
C THR A 391 40.57 -8.81 4.78
N ALA A 392 41.03 -8.79 6.03
CA ALA A 392 42.20 -8.07 6.53
C ALA A 392 42.22 -6.56 6.20
N GLY A 393 41.04 -5.92 6.13
CA GLY A 393 40.88 -4.51 5.77
C GLY A 393 41.18 -4.18 4.30
N TYR A 394 41.28 -5.20 3.42
CA TYR A 394 41.54 -5.00 2.00
C TYR A 394 40.42 -4.20 1.33
N GLY A 395 39.15 -4.43 1.72
CA GLY A 395 38.00 -3.73 1.15
C GLY A 395 38.13 -2.23 1.32
N ARG A 396 38.25 -1.81 2.59
CA ARG A 396 38.38 -0.40 2.98
C ARG A 396 39.62 0.29 2.40
N LYS A 397 40.74 -0.44 2.26
CA LYS A 397 41.99 0.10 1.69
C LYS A 397 41.92 0.35 0.18
N HIS A 398 41.07 -0.37 -0.54
CA HIS A 398 41.03 -0.39 -2.00
C HIS A 398 39.66 -0.01 -2.59
N ASP A 399 38.80 0.64 -1.81
CA ASP A 399 37.44 1.04 -2.16
C ASP A 399 36.54 -0.13 -2.62
N PHE A 400 36.81 -1.36 -2.17
CA PHE A 400 36.03 -2.56 -2.51
C PHE A 400 35.04 -2.94 -1.40
N VAL A 401 33.82 -3.26 -1.79
CA VAL A 401 32.82 -3.90 -0.92
C VAL A 401 32.70 -5.38 -1.28
N PHE A 402 32.83 -6.27 -0.29
CA PHE A 402 32.80 -7.72 -0.49
C PHE A 402 31.52 -8.38 0.04
N ASN A 403 30.92 -9.29 -0.74
CA ASN A 403 29.77 -10.09 -0.29
C ASN A 403 29.93 -11.58 -0.57
N ILE A 404 29.45 -12.43 0.34
CA ILE A 404 29.44 -13.89 0.21
C ILE A 404 28.28 -14.31 -0.72
N ILE A 405 28.56 -15.20 -1.67
CA ILE A 405 27.61 -15.63 -2.72
C ILE A 405 27.24 -17.12 -2.69
N PHE A 406 27.84 -17.93 -1.82
CA PHE A 406 27.53 -19.36 -1.74
C PHE A 406 27.52 -19.90 -0.31
N GLY A 407 26.39 -20.50 0.08
CA GLY A 407 26.25 -21.46 1.18
C GLY A 407 24.81 -21.96 1.29
N GLN A 408 24.44 -22.62 2.39
CA GLN A 408 23.15 -23.32 2.49
C GLN A 408 22.18 -22.61 3.44
N GLY A 409 20.90 -22.50 3.04
CA GLY A 409 19.86 -21.87 3.85
C GLY A 409 19.89 -20.34 3.82
N ASN A 410 18.95 -19.73 4.55
CA ASN A 410 18.87 -18.30 4.77
C ASN A 410 18.55 -18.05 6.26
N PRO A 411 19.43 -17.43 7.06
CA PRO A 411 20.81 -17.02 6.71
C PRO A 411 21.75 -18.18 6.33
N CYS A 412 22.85 -17.84 5.66
CA CYS A 412 23.76 -18.75 4.96
C CYS A 412 24.67 -19.57 5.89
N LEU A 413 24.59 -20.91 5.86
CA LEU A 413 25.48 -21.83 6.59
C LEU A 413 26.77 -22.15 5.80
N LEU A 414 27.91 -22.09 6.49
CA LEU A 414 29.26 -22.17 5.92
C LEU A 414 30.15 -23.11 6.73
N ARG A 415 30.97 -23.95 6.09
CA ARG A 415 31.93 -24.79 6.80
C ARG A 415 33.19 -24.03 7.19
N LYS A 416 33.69 -24.22 8.41
CA LYS A 416 34.91 -23.55 8.92
C LYS A 416 36.17 -23.77 8.07
N ASP A 417 36.28 -24.89 7.35
CA ASP A 417 37.46 -25.28 6.56
C ASP A 417 37.45 -24.77 5.11
N GLN A 418 36.32 -24.25 4.63
CA GLN A 418 36.13 -24.04 3.20
C GLN A 418 36.77 -22.75 2.68
N LYS A 419 37.14 -22.77 1.40
CA LYS A 419 37.40 -21.56 0.60
C LYS A 419 36.06 -21.06 0.05
N ILE A 420 35.73 -19.79 0.30
CA ILE A 420 34.53 -19.15 -0.23
C ILE A 420 34.88 -18.20 -1.39
N ILE A 421 33.90 -17.98 -2.27
CA ILE A 421 33.95 -16.97 -3.33
C ILE A 421 33.20 -15.73 -2.81
N LEU A 422 33.75 -14.56 -3.10
CA LEU A 422 33.17 -13.26 -2.79
C LEU A 422 32.83 -12.54 -4.10
N THR A 423 31.73 -11.81 -4.17
CA THR A 423 31.62 -10.68 -5.11
C THR A 423 32.41 -9.50 -4.57
N ALA A 424 32.89 -8.65 -5.47
CA ALA A 424 33.59 -7.42 -5.13
C ALA A 424 33.09 -6.28 -6.01
N PHE A 425 32.73 -5.14 -5.41
CA PHE A 425 32.33 -3.93 -6.13
C PHE A 425 33.22 -2.76 -5.74
N ASN A 426 33.83 -2.07 -6.71
CA ASN A 426 34.68 -0.91 -6.43
C ASN A 426 33.87 0.39 -6.43
N LEU A 427 33.83 1.10 -5.31
CA LEU A 427 33.06 2.33 -5.14
C LEU A 427 33.57 3.50 -5.99
N LYS A 428 34.81 3.47 -6.50
CA LYS A 428 35.40 4.56 -7.29
C LYS A 428 35.35 4.31 -8.79
N SER A 429 35.77 3.13 -9.25
CA SER A 429 35.77 2.73 -10.68
C SER A 429 34.47 2.07 -11.14
N LYS A 430 33.57 1.73 -10.21
CA LYS A 430 32.30 1.02 -10.44
C LYS A 430 32.45 -0.37 -11.08
N GLN A 431 33.66 -0.93 -11.01
CA GLN A 431 33.97 -2.26 -11.51
C GLN A 431 33.44 -3.34 -10.57
N ASN A 432 33.00 -4.46 -11.14
CA ASN A 432 32.47 -5.60 -10.40
C ASN A 432 33.10 -6.92 -10.87
N GLY A 433 33.13 -7.91 -9.97
CA GLY A 433 33.75 -9.21 -10.23
C GLY A 433 33.86 -10.05 -8.97
N PHE A 434 34.84 -10.96 -8.94
CA PHE A 434 34.95 -12.00 -7.93
C PHE A 434 36.35 -12.13 -7.33
N TYR A 435 36.37 -12.45 -6.03
CA TYR A 435 37.56 -12.78 -5.25
C TYR A 435 37.32 -14.09 -4.46
N SER A 436 38.33 -14.61 -3.77
CA SER A 436 38.15 -15.73 -2.83
C SER A 436 39.04 -15.62 -1.58
N ILE A 437 38.52 -16.15 -0.46
CA ILE A 437 39.18 -16.22 0.86
C ILE A 437 38.96 -17.58 1.51
N GLY A 438 39.77 -17.93 2.51
CA GLY A 438 39.54 -19.09 3.40
C GLY A 438 39.10 -18.63 4.79
N LEU A 439 38.22 -19.41 5.45
CA LEU A 439 37.59 -19.00 6.71
C LEU A 439 38.39 -19.38 7.99
N GLU A 440 39.23 -20.42 7.91
CA GLU A 440 39.99 -20.95 9.06
C GLU A 440 41.16 -20.03 9.47
N LYS A 441 41.94 -19.55 8.48
CA LYS A 441 43.13 -18.73 8.67
C LYS A 441 43.04 -17.52 7.74
N VAL A 442 43.30 -16.33 8.28
CA VAL A 442 43.36 -15.08 7.49
C VAL A 442 44.54 -15.18 6.52
N LYS A 443 44.24 -15.68 5.32
CA LYS A 443 45.16 -15.83 4.18
C LYS A 443 44.91 -14.71 3.18
N LYS A 444 45.94 -14.39 2.38
CA LYS A 444 45.86 -13.41 1.30
C LYS A 444 44.63 -13.64 0.41
N ILE A 445 43.81 -12.60 0.27
CA ILE A 445 42.66 -12.56 -0.63
C ILE A 445 43.10 -12.72 -2.09
N GLU A 446 42.44 -13.59 -2.86
CA GLU A 446 42.79 -13.89 -4.27
C GLU A 446 41.77 -13.27 -5.22
N LEU A 447 42.23 -12.42 -6.14
CA LEU A 447 41.45 -11.92 -7.28
C LEU A 447 41.17 -13.05 -8.29
N LEU A 448 39.92 -13.18 -8.72
CA LEU A 448 39.51 -14.14 -9.75
C LEU A 448 39.17 -13.43 -11.06
N SER A 449 38.32 -12.40 -11.01
CA SER A 449 38.03 -11.53 -12.15
C SER A 449 37.49 -10.17 -11.70
N ILE A 450 37.63 -9.15 -12.54
CA ILE A 450 37.13 -7.79 -12.32
C ILE A 450 36.90 -7.12 -13.69
N GLY A 451 35.86 -6.30 -13.85
CA GLY A 451 35.60 -5.58 -15.10
C GLY A 451 34.45 -4.60 -15.04
N ASN A 452 34.18 -3.95 -16.18
CA ASN A 452 33.11 -2.95 -16.34
C ASN A 452 31.76 -3.65 -16.64
N TYR A 453 31.38 -4.55 -15.74
CA TYR A 453 30.14 -5.33 -15.78
C TYR A 453 29.44 -5.18 -14.43
N LEU A 454 28.22 -5.72 -14.32
CA LEU A 454 27.63 -6.10 -13.04
C LEU A 454 27.27 -7.57 -13.07
N TYR A 455 27.51 -8.26 -11.95
CA TYR A 455 27.00 -9.59 -11.68
C TYR A 455 25.88 -9.50 -10.65
N CYS A 456 24.80 -10.25 -10.88
CA CYS A 456 23.76 -10.44 -9.86
C CYS A 456 24.43 -10.99 -8.58
N SER A 457 24.06 -10.42 -7.43
CA SER A 457 24.69 -10.74 -6.15
C SER A 457 23.71 -10.84 -4.98
N GLY A 458 22.42 -10.62 -5.23
CA GLY A 458 21.36 -10.85 -4.26
C GLY A 458 21.19 -9.71 -3.25
N PRO A 459 20.50 -9.95 -2.12
CA PRO A 459 20.05 -8.89 -1.21
C PRO A 459 21.18 -8.13 -0.49
N HIS A 460 22.43 -8.60 -0.62
CA HIS A 460 23.63 -7.95 -0.10
C HIS A 460 24.44 -7.20 -1.17
N GLY A 461 23.93 -7.06 -2.40
CA GLY A 461 24.56 -6.22 -3.43
C GLY A 461 24.70 -4.74 -3.04
N VAL A 462 25.63 -4.05 -3.70
CA VAL A 462 25.82 -2.57 -3.64
C VAL A 462 25.01 -1.85 -4.73
N VAL A 463 24.46 -2.61 -5.67
CA VAL A 463 23.69 -2.13 -6.82
C VAL A 463 22.29 -2.74 -6.74
N ILE A 464 21.30 -2.01 -7.28
CA ILE A 464 19.92 -2.47 -7.39
C ILE A 464 19.86 -3.64 -8.39
N ASP A 465 19.38 -4.79 -7.92
CA ASP A 465 19.31 -6.05 -8.68
C ASP A 465 17.96 -6.13 -9.42
N ASP A 466 17.98 -6.49 -10.71
CA ASP A 466 16.80 -6.51 -11.60
C ASP A 466 16.07 -7.86 -11.63
N GLY A 467 16.48 -8.80 -10.78
CA GLY A 467 15.84 -10.12 -10.65
C GLY A 467 16.54 -11.22 -11.44
N GLY A 468 17.79 -11.01 -11.87
CA GLY A 468 18.66 -12.09 -12.31
C GLY A 468 18.84 -13.17 -11.22
N TRP A 469 19.28 -14.37 -11.62
CA TRP A 469 19.66 -15.37 -10.61
C TRP A 469 20.99 -15.02 -9.95
N VAL A 470 20.98 -15.00 -8.61
CA VAL A 470 22.18 -15.05 -7.79
C VAL A 470 23.05 -16.24 -8.21
N PRO A 471 24.38 -16.17 -8.08
CA PRO A 471 25.26 -17.25 -8.52
C PRO A 471 24.82 -18.63 -8.01
N ILE A 472 24.52 -19.55 -8.93
CA ILE A 472 24.05 -20.91 -8.61
C ILE A 472 25.20 -21.89 -8.75
N LYS A 473 25.39 -22.77 -7.78
CA LYS A 473 26.39 -23.86 -7.82
C LYS A 473 25.72 -25.20 -8.12
N ALA A 474 26.31 -25.98 -9.03
CA ALA A 474 25.89 -27.37 -9.27
C ALA A 474 26.14 -28.25 -8.03
N LYS A 475 25.14 -29.05 -7.63
CA LYS A 475 25.18 -29.87 -6.41
C LYS A 475 26.42 -30.79 -6.32
N ASN A 476 26.76 -31.44 -7.44
CA ASN A 476 27.78 -32.49 -7.51
C ASN A 476 29.02 -32.09 -8.34
N ALA A 477 29.17 -30.82 -8.73
CA ALA A 477 30.26 -30.38 -9.59
C ALA A 477 30.78 -28.98 -9.21
N LYS A 478 32.06 -28.70 -9.51
CA LYS A 478 32.64 -27.35 -9.45
C LYS A 478 32.26 -26.56 -10.72
N ILE A 479 30.96 -26.40 -10.93
CA ILE A 479 30.38 -25.63 -12.03
C ILE A 479 29.36 -24.67 -11.42
N TYR A 480 29.40 -23.43 -11.89
CA TYR A 480 28.57 -22.34 -11.40
C TYR A 480 27.88 -21.65 -12.58
N ILE A 481 26.71 -21.08 -12.35
CA ILE A 481 26.01 -20.18 -13.27
C ILE A 481 25.96 -18.80 -12.61
N VAL A 482 26.28 -17.75 -13.36
CA VAL A 482 26.16 -16.34 -12.95
C VAL A 482 25.34 -15.56 -13.98
N SER A 483 24.54 -14.59 -13.54
CA SER A 483 24.03 -13.53 -14.42
C SER A 483 25.04 -12.40 -14.50
N ARG A 484 25.31 -11.89 -15.70
CA ARG A 484 26.18 -10.72 -15.98
C ARG A 484 25.46 -9.76 -16.93
N MET A 485 25.53 -8.47 -16.64
CA MET A 485 25.04 -7.38 -17.50
C MET A 485 26.10 -6.28 -17.66
N SER A 486 25.87 -5.35 -18.59
CA SER A 486 26.46 -4.02 -18.58
C SER A 486 25.43 -3.00 -19.07
N ALA A 487 25.73 -1.70 -19.03
CA ALA A 487 24.87 -0.69 -19.66
C ALA A 487 24.65 -0.90 -21.18
N LYS A 488 25.49 -1.71 -21.84
CA LYS A 488 25.43 -2.05 -23.27
C LYS A 488 25.15 -3.53 -23.56
N GLU A 489 24.96 -4.36 -22.52
CA GLU A 489 24.71 -5.79 -22.66
C GLU A 489 23.57 -6.17 -21.72
N ALA A 490 22.43 -6.60 -22.26
CA ALA A 490 21.34 -7.14 -21.47
C ALA A 490 21.80 -8.30 -20.55
N PRO A 491 21.13 -8.54 -19.41
CA PRO A 491 21.50 -9.61 -18.49
C PRO A 491 21.53 -10.97 -19.19
N ASN A 492 22.72 -11.59 -19.19
CA ASN A 492 22.97 -12.88 -19.80
C ASN A 492 23.60 -13.86 -18.79
N TYR A 493 23.32 -15.14 -18.97
CA TYR A 493 23.82 -16.22 -18.12
C TYR A 493 25.13 -16.78 -18.64
N PHE A 494 26.08 -17.00 -17.72
CA PHE A 494 27.39 -17.56 -18.00
C PHE A 494 27.68 -18.71 -17.04
N SER A 495 28.26 -19.79 -17.57
CA SER A 495 28.85 -20.86 -16.76
C SER A 495 30.33 -20.58 -16.47
N THR A 496 30.78 -20.92 -15.27
CA THR A 496 32.20 -20.87 -14.87
C THR A 496 32.57 -22.06 -13.98
N LYS A 497 33.86 -22.38 -13.89
CA LYS A 497 34.43 -23.37 -12.96
C LYS A 497 35.35 -22.74 -11.90
N ASP A 498 35.82 -21.52 -12.15
CA ASP A 498 36.93 -20.87 -11.45
C ASP A 498 36.71 -19.37 -11.16
N PHE A 499 35.64 -18.77 -11.71
CA PHE A 499 35.37 -17.32 -11.74
C PHE A 499 36.46 -16.48 -12.43
N LYS A 500 37.32 -17.11 -13.22
CA LYS A 500 38.33 -16.47 -14.09
C LYS A 500 37.92 -16.60 -15.56
N THR A 501 37.34 -17.74 -15.93
CA THR A 501 36.86 -18.06 -17.28
C THR A 501 35.33 -18.24 -17.28
N PHE A 502 34.67 -17.70 -18.32
CA PHE A 502 33.21 -17.70 -18.43
C PHE A 502 32.77 -18.16 -19.82
N ARG A 503 31.84 -19.12 -19.89
CA ARG A 503 31.20 -19.60 -21.12
C ARG A 503 29.74 -19.16 -21.12
N ALA A 504 29.32 -18.38 -22.12
CA ALA A 504 27.93 -17.97 -22.29
C ALA A 504 26.96 -19.17 -22.38
N LEU A 505 25.80 -19.03 -21.74
CA LEU A 505 24.67 -19.96 -21.77
C LEU A 505 23.44 -19.35 -22.44
N SER A 506 23.33 -18.02 -22.47
CA SER A 506 22.32 -17.26 -23.21
C SER A 506 22.99 -16.22 -24.13
N ASN A 507 22.20 -15.66 -25.04
CA ASN A 507 22.64 -14.66 -26.02
C ASN A 507 21.49 -13.68 -26.35
N LEU A 508 20.99 -13.01 -25.31
CA LEU A 508 19.92 -12.01 -25.39
C LEU A 508 20.51 -10.64 -25.72
N HIS A 509 19.94 -9.96 -26.72
CA HIS A 509 20.39 -8.64 -27.20
C HIS A 509 19.24 -7.67 -27.57
N PRO A 510 18.22 -7.47 -26.71
CA PRO A 510 17.11 -6.54 -26.98
C PRO A 510 17.57 -5.08 -27.15
N GLU A 511 18.76 -4.71 -26.65
CA GLU A 511 19.35 -3.39 -26.88
C GLU A 511 19.52 -3.05 -28.37
N ARG A 512 19.67 -4.06 -29.23
CA ARG A 512 19.89 -3.87 -30.68
C ARG A 512 18.64 -3.52 -31.48
N GLU A 513 17.47 -3.51 -30.85
CA GLU A 513 16.19 -3.17 -31.49
C GLU A 513 15.86 -1.66 -31.44
N TYR A 514 16.67 -0.86 -30.73
CA TYR A 514 16.43 0.56 -30.47
C TYR A 514 17.72 1.37 -30.65
N ASN A 515 17.62 2.69 -30.83
CA ASN A 515 18.76 3.60 -30.64
C ASN A 515 19.06 3.64 -29.13
N TRP A 516 20.02 2.82 -28.71
CA TRP A 516 20.27 2.53 -27.30
C TRP A 516 20.92 3.72 -26.57
N TYR A 517 21.10 3.59 -25.25
CA TYR A 517 21.81 4.58 -24.46
C TYR A 517 23.27 4.17 -24.20
N THR A 518 24.11 5.17 -23.93
CA THR A 518 25.45 5.02 -23.37
C THR A 518 25.49 5.65 -21.98
N SER A 519 26.29 5.10 -21.06
CA SER A 519 26.52 5.66 -19.72
C SER A 519 27.98 6.05 -19.55
N GLU A 520 28.22 7.24 -18.99
CA GLU A 520 29.55 7.78 -18.73
C GLU A 520 29.66 8.32 -17.31
N LEU A 521 30.76 8.01 -16.61
CA LEU A 521 31.02 8.48 -15.26
C LEU A 521 31.75 9.82 -15.28
N HIS A 522 31.13 10.84 -14.70
CA HIS A 522 31.70 12.17 -14.55
C HIS A 522 32.13 12.44 -13.11
N THR A 523 33.14 13.29 -12.92
CA THR A 523 33.55 13.81 -11.60
C THR A 523 33.66 15.32 -11.62
N TRP A 524 33.18 15.99 -10.57
CA TRP A 524 33.28 17.44 -10.41
C TRP A 524 33.34 17.83 -8.92
N THR A 525 33.71 19.08 -8.65
CA THR A 525 33.75 19.62 -7.29
C THR A 525 32.41 20.25 -6.92
N SER A 526 31.86 19.88 -5.77
CA SER A 526 30.63 20.43 -5.21
C SER A 526 30.78 21.89 -4.79
N LEU A 527 29.66 22.56 -4.45
CA LEU A 527 29.71 23.92 -3.88
C LEU A 527 30.41 23.98 -2.50
N ASP A 528 30.58 22.84 -1.83
CA ASP A 528 31.29 22.70 -0.55
C ASP A 528 32.67 22.02 -0.68
N GLY A 529 33.23 21.97 -1.89
CA GLY A 529 34.61 21.50 -2.12
C GLY A 529 34.81 19.99 -2.15
N ARG A 530 33.75 19.19 -1.94
CA ARG A 530 33.78 17.72 -2.01
C ARG A 530 33.82 17.26 -3.47
N ASN A 531 34.53 16.16 -3.75
CA ASN A 531 34.56 15.55 -5.08
C ASN A 531 33.35 14.61 -5.25
N LEU A 532 32.50 14.88 -6.22
CA LEU A 532 31.28 14.12 -6.51
C LEU A 532 31.44 13.27 -7.76
N GLN A 533 30.66 12.19 -7.85
CA GLN A 533 30.50 11.38 -9.05
C GLN A 533 29.06 11.44 -9.55
N GLY A 534 28.86 11.12 -10.83
CA GLY A 534 27.53 11.06 -11.44
C GLY A 534 27.56 10.41 -12.81
N ILE A 535 26.42 9.93 -13.28
CA ILE A 535 26.29 9.25 -14.57
C ILE A 535 25.63 10.19 -15.57
N LEU A 536 26.28 10.44 -16.70
CA LEU A 536 25.66 11.03 -17.89
C LEU A 536 25.17 9.91 -18.81
N TYR A 537 23.90 9.99 -19.21
CA TYR A 537 23.31 9.12 -20.22
C TYR A 537 23.08 9.90 -21.52
N LYS A 538 23.54 9.33 -22.64
CA LYS A 538 23.46 9.91 -24.00
C LYS A 538 22.96 8.83 -24.98
N PRO A 539 22.31 9.17 -26.10
CA PRO A 539 21.98 8.16 -27.10
C PRO A 539 23.25 7.62 -27.75
N GLU A 540 23.19 6.43 -28.37
CA GLU A 540 24.35 5.86 -29.07
C GLU A 540 24.68 6.60 -30.38
N ASP A 541 23.69 7.23 -31.03
CA ASP A 541 23.85 8.13 -32.17
C ASP A 541 24.21 9.59 -31.79
N PHE A 542 24.73 9.80 -30.57
CA PHE A 542 25.02 11.12 -30.02
C PHE A 542 25.95 11.97 -30.90
N ASP A 543 25.51 13.20 -31.18
CA ASP A 543 26.22 14.18 -32.02
C ASP A 543 26.76 15.33 -31.15
N PRO A 544 28.09 15.41 -30.91
CA PRO A 544 28.67 16.42 -30.03
C PRO A 544 28.55 17.86 -30.56
N THR A 545 28.10 18.07 -31.80
CA THR A 545 27.87 19.40 -32.38
C THR A 545 26.49 19.97 -32.06
N LYS A 546 25.53 19.11 -31.67
CA LYS A 546 24.16 19.52 -31.31
C LYS A 546 24.07 20.04 -29.88
N LYS A 547 23.05 20.86 -29.63
CA LYS A 547 22.69 21.36 -28.31
C LYS A 547 21.47 20.63 -27.76
N TYR A 548 21.68 19.76 -26.77
CA TYR A 548 20.64 18.92 -26.16
C TYR A 548 20.05 19.56 -24.90
N PRO A 549 18.74 19.36 -24.65
CA PRO A 549 18.17 19.53 -23.31
C PRO A 549 18.69 18.44 -22.36
N VAL A 550 18.81 18.77 -21.08
CA VAL A 550 19.24 17.83 -20.04
C VAL A 550 18.24 17.78 -18.89
N ILE A 551 17.95 16.59 -18.38
CA ILE A 551 17.15 16.39 -17.16
C ILE A 551 18.06 15.79 -16.09
N PHE A 552 18.10 16.41 -14.91
CA PHE A 552 18.77 15.85 -13.75
C PHE A 552 17.78 14.98 -12.97
N HIS A 553 18.15 13.72 -12.74
CA HIS A 553 17.39 12.80 -11.90
C HIS A 553 18.24 12.35 -10.73
N TYR A 554 17.68 12.32 -9.53
CA TYR A 554 18.44 12.09 -8.30
C TYR A 554 17.59 11.47 -7.20
N TYR A 555 18.28 10.88 -6.22
CA TYR A 555 17.67 10.31 -5.02
C TYR A 555 18.70 10.28 -3.88
N GLU A 556 19.75 9.47 -4.03
CA GLU A 556 20.92 9.38 -3.14
C GLU A 556 22.16 9.11 -4.01
N THR A 557 23.15 8.37 -3.50
CA THR A 557 24.26 7.84 -4.29
C THR A 557 23.74 6.82 -5.32
N LYS A 558 23.81 7.14 -6.61
CA LYS A 558 23.29 6.33 -7.72
C LYS A 558 24.37 5.99 -8.75
N SER A 559 25.55 6.60 -8.69
CA SER A 559 26.67 6.34 -9.61
C SER A 559 27.18 4.89 -9.59
N ASN A 560 26.86 4.12 -8.55
CA ASN A 560 27.13 2.68 -8.49
C ASN A 560 26.40 1.89 -9.59
N ASN A 561 25.32 2.45 -10.15
CA ASN A 561 24.55 1.85 -11.25
C ASN A 561 25.16 2.15 -12.64
N LEU A 562 26.40 2.66 -12.74
CA LEU A 562 27.06 3.01 -14.02
C LEU A 562 26.98 1.89 -15.08
N ASN A 563 27.23 0.66 -14.63
CA ASN A 563 27.24 -0.55 -15.45
C ASN A 563 25.90 -1.31 -15.41
N ALA A 564 24.83 -0.72 -14.88
CA ALA A 564 23.50 -1.35 -14.87
C ALA A 564 22.85 -1.29 -16.25
N TYR A 565 22.28 -2.42 -16.66
CA TYR A 565 21.35 -2.46 -17.78
C TYR A 565 19.99 -1.91 -17.30
N ILE A 566 19.51 -0.86 -17.96
CA ILE A 566 18.24 -0.22 -17.64
C ILE A 566 17.26 -0.61 -18.75
N LYS A 567 16.27 -1.42 -18.38
CA LYS A 567 15.21 -1.83 -19.29
C LYS A 567 14.28 -0.62 -19.59
N PRO A 568 13.86 -0.39 -20.84
CA PRO A 568 12.85 0.62 -21.16
C PRO A 568 11.51 0.14 -20.61
N GLU A 569 10.92 0.90 -19.68
CA GLU A 569 9.60 0.60 -19.13
C GLU A 569 8.95 1.86 -18.52
N PRO A 570 7.62 2.04 -18.65
CA PRO A 570 6.92 3.17 -18.08
C PRO A 570 7.14 3.25 -16.56
N LEU A 571 7.87 4.27 -16.11
CA LEU A 571 8.30 4.51 -14.73
C LEU A 571 9.02 3.32 -14.08
N SER A 572 10.28 3.07 -14.45
CA SER A 572 11.08 2.05 -13.77
C SER A 572 11.12 2.32 -12.25
N GLY A 573 10.55 1.40 -11.46
CA GLY A 573 10.39 1.59 -10.01
C GLY A 573 9.41 2.69 -9.59
N CYS A 574 8.15 2.61 -10.05
CA CYS A 574 6.93 3.32 -9.58
C CYS A 574 6.77 4.83 -9.87
N CYS A 575 7.82 5.66 -9.77
CA CYS A 575 7.73 7.09 -10.14
C CYS A 575 9.02 7.73 -10.72
N ASN A 576 10.05 6.94 -11.05
CA ASN A 576 11.27 7.48 -11.67
C ASN A 576 11.10 7.73 -13.18
N ILE A 577 11.98 8.56 -13.73
CA ILE A 577 12.12 8.75 -15.17
C ILE A 577 12.59 7.48 -15.89
N ASP A 578 11.99 7.16 -17.04
CA ASP A 578 12.42 6.06 -17.92
C ASP A 578 13.63 6.51 -18.76
N ILE A 579 14.84 6.25 -18.23
CA ILE A 579 16.11 6.76 -18.79
C ILE A 579 16.30 6.36 -20.27
N PRO A 580 16.20 5.08 -20.68
CA PRO A 580 16.28 4.70 -22.09
C PRO A 580 15.29 5.46 -22.99
N THR A 581 14.01 5.55 -22.58
CA THR A 581 12.99 6.21 -23.39
C THR A 581 13.24 7.70 -23.56
N TYR A 582 13.67 8.41 -22.50
CA TYR A 582 13.99 9.83 -22.59
C TYR A 582 15.25 10.09 -23.42
N VAL A 583 16.28 9.25 -23.28
CA VAL A 583 17.52 9.33 -24.06
C VAL A 583 17.25 9.12 -25.55
N ASN A 584 16.51 8.07 -25.91
CA ASN A 584 16.07 7.81 -27.29
C ASN A 584 15.17 8.94 -27.86
N ASN A 585 14.49 9.71 -26.99
CA ASN A 585 13.73 10.91 -27.40
C ASN A 585 14.59 12.19 -27.49
N GLY A 586 15.92 12.10 -27.38
CA GLY A 586 16.83 13.23 -27.54
C GLY A 586 17.00 14.10 -26.29
N TYR A 587 16.81 13.54 -25.10
CA TYR A 587 17.30 14.13 -23.84
C TYR A 587 18.66 13.59 -23.46
N LEU A 588 19.46 14.40 -22.78
CA LEU A 588 20.50 13.88 -21.91
C LEU A 588 19.91 13.69 -20.51
N ILE A 589 20.25 12.60 -19.82
CA ILE A 589 19.91 12.41 -18.41
C ILE A 589 21.19 12.45 -17.60
N PHE A 590 21.23 13.26 -16.54
CA PHE A 590 22.36 13.29 -15.61
C PHE A 590 21.92 12.87 -14.20
N ILE A 591 22.62 11.91 -13.62
CA ILE A 591 22.34 11.40 -12.28
C ILE A 591 23.53 11.70 -11.36
N PRO A 592 23.50 12.81 -10.59
CA PRO A 592 24.53 13.11 -9.62
C PRO A 592 24.36 12.28 -8.34
N ASP A 593 25.47 11.89 -7.73
CA ASP A 593 25.47 11.49 -6.32
C ASP A 593 25.25 12.71 -5.43
N ILE A 594 24.51 12.51 -4.33
CA ILE A 594 24.25 13.54 -3.33
C ILE A 594 24.93 13.15 -2.02
N ILE A 595 25.74 14.05 -1.47
CA ILE A 595 26.33 13.89 -0.12
C ILE A 595 25.63 14.83 0.85
N TYR A 596 25.03 14.25 1.89
CA TYR A 596 24.24 14.97 2.88
C TYR A 596 25.11 15.65 3.93
N LYS A 597 24.47 16.50 4.73
CA LYS A 597 24.99 17.05 5.98
C LYS A 597 23.95 16.76 7.07
N ILE A 598 24.36 16.18 8.18
CA ILE A 598 23.44 15.89 9.30
C ILE A 598 22.93 17.23 9.86
N GLY A 599 21.61 17.31 10.09
CA GLY A 599 20.92 18.54 10.51
C GLY A 599 20.70 19.57 9.40
N ASP A 600 21.21 19.35 8.18
CA ASP A 600 21.01 20.25 7.04
C ASP A 600 21.05 19.48 5.69
N PRO A 601 20.27 18.39 5.56
CA PRO A 601 20.33 17.46 4.43
C PRO A 601 20.09 18.14 3.08
N MET A 602 19.15 19.08 3.00
CA MET A 602 18.80 19.76 1.75
C MET A 602 19.86 20.77 1.31
N GLN A 603 20.69 21.27 2.23
CA GLN A 603 21.90 22.01 1.84
C GLN A 603 22.90 21.10 1.12
N GLY A 604 23.02 19.84 1.54
CA GLY A 604 23.80 18.81 0.83
C GLY A 604 23.24 18.51 -0.56
N THR A 605 21.92 18.35 -0.67
CA THR A 605 21.19 18.25 -1.96
C THR A 605 21.48 19.45 -2.86
N TYR A 606 21.35 20.67 -2.36
CA TYR A 606 21.63 21.90 -3.11
C TYR A 606 23.08 21.92 -3.59
N ASN A 607 24.04 21.71 -2.69
CA ASN A 607 25.47 21.74 -3.02
C ASN A 607 25.85 20.68 -4.06
N SER A 608 25.18 19.52 -4.06
CA SER A 608 25.40 18.44 -5.02
C SER A 608 24.72 18.68 -6.37
N VAL A 609 23.41 18.97 -6.39
CA VAL A 609 22.63 19.09 -7.63
C VAL A 609 22.92 20.42 -8.35
N VAL A 610 23.13 21.53 -7.62
CA VAL A 610 23.46 22.82 -8.25
C VAL A 610 24.88 22.85 -8.79
N SER A 611 25.84 22.19 -8.13
CA SER A 611 27.19 22.04 -8.70
C SER A 611 27.18 21.12 -9.93
N ALA A 612 26.41 20.02 -9.91
CA ALA A 612 26.21 19.16 -11.06
C ALA A 612 25.62 19.93 -12.24
N ALA A 613 24.57 20.72 -12.02
CA ALA A 613 23.96 21.56 -13.04
C ALA A 613 24.94 22.58 -13.63
N LYS A 614 25.72 23.26 -12.78
CA LYS A 614 26.78 24.18 -13.22
C LYS A 614 27.85 23.45 -14.06
N TYR A 615 28.37 22.31 -13.58
CA TYR A 615 29.36 21.51 -14.31
C TYR A 615 28.82 21.06 -15.67
N VAL A 616 27.65 20.41 -15.70
CA VAL A 616 27.02 19.89 -16.94
C VAL A 616 26.68 21.03 -17.91
N SER A 617 26.33 22.22 -17.43
CA SER A 617 26.09 23.40 -18.27
C SER A 617 27.33 23.88 -19.03
N THR A 618 28.55 23.51 -18.61
CA THR A 618 29.79 23.83 -19.33
C THR A 618 30.07 22.91 -20.51
N LEU A 619 29.38 21.77 -20.61
CA LEU A 619 29.62 20.79 -21.67
C LEU A 619 29.18 21.37 -23.03
N PRO A 620 30.01 21.27 -24.09
CA PRO A 620 29.80 22.01 -25.34
C PRO A 620 28.51 21.62 -26.07
N PHE A 621 27.94 20.45 -25.77
CA PHE A 621 26.71 19.91 -26.33
C PHE A 621 25.46 20.13 -25.45
N VAL A 622 25.58 20.71 -24.25
CA VAL A 622 24.43 21.00 -23.37
C VAL A 622 23.84 22.37 -23.70
N ASN A 623 22.50 22.47 -23.68
CA ASN A 623 21.78 23.74 -23.70
C ASN A 623 21.47 24.19 -22.27
N PRO A 624 22.20 25.19 -21.71
CA PRO A 624 22.01 25.63 -20.33
C PRO A 624 20.65 26.32 -20.08
N ARG A 625 19.92 26.71 -21.14
CA ARG A 625 18.56 27.28 -21.04
C ARG A 625 17.46 26.22 -21.03
N LYS A 626 17.81 24.94 -21.19
CA LYS A 626 16.88 23.80 -21.31
C LYS A 626 17.29 22.68 -20.34
N MET A 627 17.37 23.03 -19.06
CA MET A 627 17.68 22.10 -17.96
C MET A 627 16.42 21.83 -17.13
N GLY A 628 16.06 20.56 -16.97
CA GLY A 628 14.95 20.13 -16.10
C GLY A 628 15.41 19.31 -14.90
N ILE A 629 14.56 19.16 -13.89
CA ILE A 629 14.78 18.25 -12.76
C ILE A 629 13.60 17.30 -12.57
N GLN A 630 13.89 16.04 -12.22
CA GLN A 630 12.88 15.03 -11.89
C GLN A 630 13.29 14.23 -10.67
N GLY A 631 12.42 14.14 -9.68
CA GLY A 631 12.63 13.31 -8.50
C GLY A 631 11.36 12.58 -8.07
N CYS A 632 11.56 11.40 -7.49
CA CYS A 632 10.55 10.48 -6.99
C CYS A 632 10.81 10.23 -5.50
N SER A 633 9.78 10.26 -4.65
CA SER A 633 9.89 10.03 -3.20
C SER A 633 10.86 11.02 -2.52
N TRP A 634 11.97 10.58 -1.91
CA TRP A 634 13.03 11.46 -1.41
C TRP A 634 13.60 12.39 -2.48
N GLY A 635 13.66 11.96 -3.74
CA GLY A 635 13.96 12.84 -4.87
C GLY A 635 12.88 13.91 -5.13
N GLY A 636 11.61 13.62 -4.84
CA GLY A 636 10.52 14.59 -4.88
C GLY A 636 10.68 15.67 -3.79
N ILE A 637 11.01 15.26 -2.57
CA ILE A 637 11.36 16.18 -1.45
C ILE A 637 12.51 17.12 -1.85
N GLN A 638 13.58 16.55 -2.41
CA GLN A 638 14.72 17.29 -2.94
C GLN A 638 14.33 18.25 -4.07
N THR A 639 13.40 17.85 -4.94
CA THR A 639 12.88 18.70 -6.02
C THR A 639 12.10 19.89 -5.48
N ASN A 640 11.23 19.67 -4.49
CA ASN A 640 10.47 20.73 -3.80
C ASN A 640 11.42 21.76 -3.15
N TYR A 641 12.52 21.30 -2.54
CA TYR A 641 13.54 22.19 -1.98
C TYR A 641 14.34 22.94 -3.07
N LEU A 642 14.74 22.27 -4.15
CA LEU A 642 15.53 22.91 -5.20
C LEU A 642 14.75 24.04 -5.89
N VAL A 643 13.45 23.88 -6.17
CA VAL A 643 12.66 24.95 -6.82
C VAL A 643 12.40 26.17 -5.93
N THR A 644 12.52 26.05 -4.60
CA THR A 644 12.43 27.19 -3.66
C THR A 644 13.76 27.91 -3.46
N HIS A 645 14.88 27.26 -3.78
CA HIS A 645 16.23 27.78 -3.53
C HIS A 645 17.02 28.12 -4.80
N THR A 646 16.58 27.71 -5.99
CA THR A 646 17.21 28.07 -7.26
C THR A 646 16.23 28.14 -8.43
N ASN A 647 16.54 29.05 -9.36
CA ASN A 647 15.83 29.29 -10.61
C ASN A 647 16.62 28.78 -11.85
N LEU A 648 17.64 27.93 -11.65
CA LEU A 648 18.48 27.37 -12.72
C LEU A 648 17.76 26.42 -13.69
N PHE A 649 16.60 25.90 -13.28
CA PHE A 649 15.88 24.87 -14.03
C PHE A 649 14.64 25.44 -14.71
N SER A 650 14.45 25.09 -15.98
CA SER A 650 13.36 25.56 -16.83
C SER A 650 12.03 24.85 -16.54
N ALA A 651 12.09 23.66 -15.93
CA ALA A 651 10.95 22.85 -15.53
C ALA A 651 11.35 21.84 -14.44
N ALA A 652 10.43 21.54 -13.53
CA ALA A 652 10.63 20.58 -12.45
C ALA A 652 9.48 19.58 -12.38
N CYS A 653 9.77 18.32 -12.05
CA CYS A 653 8.78 17.30 -11.77
C CYS A 653 9.05 16.63 -10.43
N SER A 654 8.14 16.79 -9.48
CA SER A 654 8.18 16.20 -8.14
C SER A 654 7.11 15.12 -8.04
N ALA A 655 7.53 13.87 -7.86
CA ALA A 655 6.62 12.74 -7.69
C ALA A 655 6.72 12.17 -6.27
N SER A 656 5.58 11.98 -5.61
CA SER A 656 5.47 11.40 -4.26
C SER A 656 6.33 12.11 -3.20
N GLY A 657 6.44 13.44 -3.28
CA GLY A 657 7.30 14.26 -2.42
C GLY A 657 6.56 14.98 -1.30
N ILE A 658 7.26 15.24 -0.18
CA ILE A 658 6.82 16.06 0.97
C ILE A 658 7.35 17.49 0.84
N ALA A 659 6.63 18.48 1.38
CA ALA A 659 6.99 19.89 1.41
C ALA A 659 6.90 20.52 2.82
N ASP A 660 6.08 20.00 3.73
CA ASP A 660 6.10 20.42 5.14
C ASP A 660 6.76 19.35 6.02
N TRP A 661 7.99 19.60 6.48
CA TRP A 661 8.68 18.67 7.38
C TRP A 661 8.22 18.82 8.83
N ILE A 662 7.56 19.93 9.20
CA ILE A 662 7.07 20.15 10.56
C ILE A 662 5.81 19.31 10.77
N GLY A 663 4.82 19.45 9.88
CA GLY A 663 3.65 18.58 9.83
C GLY A 663 4.02 17.11 9.62
N SER A 664 4.99 16.80 8.76
CA SER A 664 5.41 15.41 8.52
C SER A 664 6.31 14.79 9.58
N TYR A 665 6.97 15.54 10.45
CA TYR A 665 7.83 14.99 11.52
C TYR A 665 7.02 14.13 12.53
N GLY A 666 5.86 14.63 12.95
CA GLY A 666 5.00 13.96 13.94
C GLY A 666 4.15 12.82 13.38
N ARG A 667 4.09 12.67 12.06
CA ARG A 667 3.20 11.71 11.38
C ARG A 667 3.60 10.24 11.60
N LEU A 668 2.66 9.35 11.30
CA LEU A 668 2.86 7.89 11.34
C LEU A 668 3.24 7.33 9.98
N SER A 669 4.07 6.28 10.01
CA SER A 669 4.30 5.36 8.89
C SER A 669 3.15 4.36 8.73
N PRO A 670 3.13 3.55 7.65
CA PRO A 670 2.14 2.48 7.46
C PRO A 670 2.15 1.40 8.57
N SER A 671 3.20 1.35 9.38
CA SER A 671 3.31 0.46 10.54
C SER A 671 2.97 1.17 11.85
N GLY A 672 2.30 2.32 11.80
CA GLY A 672 1.93 3.17 12.94
C GLY A 672 3.11 3.65 13.79
N ALA A 673 4.34 3.51 13.31
CA ALA A 673 5.53 4.04 13.97
C ALA A 673 5.66 5.52 13.62
N SER A 674 6.01 6.37 14.59
CA SER A 674 6.25 7.78 14.29
C SER A 674 7.42 7.93 13.30
N TYR A 675 7.25 8.81 12.31
CA TYR A 675 8.29 9.23 11.40
C TYR A 675 9.44 9.99 12.08
N ARG A 676 9.29 10.38 13.36
CA ARG A 676 10.38 10.94 14.19
C ARG A 676 11.73 10.25 13.95
N SER A 677 11.78 8.93 14.00
CA SER A 677 13.02 8.17 13.80
C SER A 677 13.56 8.27 12.36
N LEU A 678 12.68 8.38 11.36
CA LEU A 678 13.08 8.67 9.97
C LEU A 678 13.68 10.07 9.85
N TYR A 679 13.13 11.04 10.59
CA TYR A 679 13.60 12.42 10.60
C TYR A 679 14.95 12.58 11.31
N GLU A 680 15.07 12.07 12.54
CA GLU A 680 16.28 12.19 13.36
C GLU A 680 17.43 11.32 12.85
N ALA A 681 17.21 10.00 12.72
CA ALA A 681 18.28 9.02 12.47
C ALA A 681 18.20 8.34 11.10
N GLY A 682 17.03 8.36 10.45
CA GLY A 682 16.78 7.74 9.15
C GLY A 682 17.10 8.65 7.96
N GLN A 683 16.33 8.50 6.87
CA GLN A 683 16.66 9.10 5.58
C GLN A 683 16.71 10.64 5.58
N ILE A 684 15.97 11.32 6.46
CA ILE A 684 16.01 12.79 6.49
C ILE A 684 17.28 13.31 7.17
N ARG A 685 17.88 12.55 8.10
CA ARG A 685 19.21 12.82 8.67
C ARG A 685 19.31 14.16 9.42
N MET A 686 18.27 14.56 10.17
CA MET A 686 18.28 15.80 10.95
C MET A 686 19.12 15.72 12.25
N GLY A 687 19.37 14.51 12.78
CA GLY A 687 20.24 14.26 13.93
C GLY A 687 19.74 14.76 15.29
N LYS A 688 18.68 15.58 15.33
CA LYS A 688 18.05 16.15 16.54
C LYS A 688 16.56 16.40 16.32
N THR A 689 15.80 16.56 17.39
CA THR A 689 14.36 16.83 17.38
C THR A 689 14.00 18.21 16.80
N ILE A 690 12.74 18.41 16.41
CA ILE A 690 12.22 19.73 16.00
C ILE A 690 12.32 20.80 17.09
N TRP A 691 12.37 20.42 18.38
CA TRP A 691 12.41 21.35 19.50
C TRP A 691 13.84 21.80 19.83
N GLU A 692 14.85 21.01 19.48
CA GLU A 692 16.27 21.36 19.65
C GLU A 692 16.82 22.22 18.51
N ILE A 693 16.33 22.02 17.28
CA ILE A 693 16.80 22.72 16.08
C ILE A 693 15.65 23.22 15.16
N PRO A 694 14.65 23.96 15.69
CA PRO A 694 13.46 24.36 14.92
C PRO A 694 13.80 25.09 13.62
N ASP A 695 14.75 26.02 13.66
CA ASP A 695 15.20 26.78 12.50
C ASP A 695 15.75 25.89 11.37
N ALA A 696 16.37 24.75 11.70
CA ALA A 696 16.89 23.83 10.71
C ALA A 696 15.77 23.06 9.99
N TYR A 697 14.71 22.68 10.71
CA TYR A 697 13.51 22.07 10.13
C TYR A 697 12.73 23.07 9.27
N ILE A 698 12.57 24.32 9.74
CA ILE A 698 11.96 25.41 8.95
C ILE A 698 12.78 25.64 7.67
N LYS A 699 14.11 25.76 7.78
CA LYS A 699 15.02 25.94 6.62
C LYS A 699 14.86 24.82 5.60
N ASN A 700 14.80 23.56 6.04
CA ASN A 700 14.73 22.41 5.15
C ASN A 700 13.33 22.13 4.59
N SER A 701 12.27 22.75 5.14
CA SER A 701 10.87 22.62 4.69
C SER A 701 10.54 23.59 3.54
N PRO A 702 10.30 23.11 2.30
CA PRO A 702 9.99 23.99 1.17
C PRO A 702 8.70 24.83 1.33
N ILE A 703 7.75 24.40 2.15
CA ILE A 703 6.46 25.09 2.35
C ILE A 703 6.61 26.55 2.82
N PHE A 704 7.68 26.90 3.55
CA PHE A 704 7.93 28.27 4.01
C PHE A 704 8.53 29.20 2.94
N GLN A 705 8.75 28.71 1.71
CA GLN A 705 9.50 29.42 0.67
C GLN A 705 8.83 29.35 -0.73
N LEU A 706 7.53 29.04 -0.79
CA LEU A 706 6.77 28.92 -2.05
C LEU A 706 6.72 30.21 -2.86
N ASP A 707 6.83 31.36 -2.20
CA ASP A 707 6.89 32.70 -2.81
C ASP A 707 8.08 32.84 -3.76
N LYS A 708 9.18 32.15 -3.49
CA LYS A 708 10.42 32.17 -4.28
C LYS A 708 10.35 31.33 -5.55
N ILE A 709 9.37 30.42 -5.68
CA ILE A 709 9.28 29.51 -6.82
C ILE A 709 8.95 30.30 -8.09
N THR A 710 9.82 30.20 -9.10
CA THR A 710 9.57 30.70 -10.47
C THR A 710 9.51 29.56 -11.50
N THR A 711 10.02 28.39 -11.14
CA THR A 711 10.12 27.21 -12.00
C THR A 711 8.75 26.56 -12.19
N PRO A 712 8.28 26.31 -13.43
CA PRO A 712 7.09 25.51 -13.68
C PRO A 712 7.22 24.11 -13.06
N LEU A 713 6.19 23.68 -12.33
CA LEU A 713 6.26 22.50 -11.48
C LEU A 713 5.13 21.49 -11.77
N LEU A 714 5.50 20.30 -12.20
CA LEU A 714 4.60 19.15 -12.27
C LEU A 714 4.71 18.35 -10.97
N ILE A 715 3.63 18.30 -10.20
CA ILE A 715 3.50 17.45 -9.02
C ILE A 715 2.75 16.19 -9.44
N MET A 716 3.22 15.03 -9.00
CA MET A 716 2.51 13.76 -9.11
C MET A 716 2.41 13.13 -7.72
N HIS A 717 1.24 12.61 -7.39
CA HIS A 717 0.99 11.93 -6.12
C HIS A 717 -0.13 10.90 -6.27
N THR A 718 -0.21 9.92 -5.38
CA THR A 718 -1.39 9.02 -5.33
C THR A 718 -2.21 9.30 -4.08
N LYS A 719 -3.52 9.09 -4.16
CA LYS A 719 -4.44 9.24 -3.01
C LYS A 719 -4.26 8.19 -1.92
N LYS A 720 -3.44 7.16 -2.16
CA LYS A 720 -3.21 6.01 -1.27
C LYS A 720 -1.72 5.87 -0.92
N ASP A 721 -0.94 6.92 -1.12
CA ASP A 721 0.47 6.92 -0.76
C ASP A 721 0.63 6.87 0.77
N SER A 722 1.04 5.69 1.22
CA SER A 722 1.21 5.36 2.62
C SER A 722 2.55 5.86 3.20
N ALA A 723 3.50 6.26 2.37
CA ALA A 723 4.78 6.81 2.81
C ALA A 723 4.76 8.34 2.87
N CYS A 724 4.32 8.99 1.81
CA CYS A 724 4.19 10.45 1.71
C CYS A 724 2.70 10.79 1.50
N PRO A 725 2.02 11.56 2.36
CA PRO A 725 0.58 11.76 2.24
C PRO A 725 0.22 12.55 1.01
N TYR A 726 -0.96 12.25 0.50
CA TYR A 726 -1.62 13.08 -0.49
C TYR A 726 -1.88 14.51 0.02
N GLU A 727 -2.14 14.66 1.32
CA GLU A 727 -2.40 15.93 2.00
C GLU A 727 -1.23 16.91 1.88
N ASP A 728 0.01 16.42 1.98
CA ASP A 728 1.25 17.22 1.87
C ASP A 728 1.39 17.82 0.45
N ALA A 729 1.08 17.02 -0.58
CA ALA A 729 1.04 17.48 -1.97
C ALA A 729 -0.12 18.45 -2.24
N ILE A 730 -1.25 18.29 -1.55
CA ILE A 730 -2.40 19.20 -1.63
C ILE A 730 -2.09 20.53 -0.96
N GLU A 731 -1.47 20.54 0.22
CA GLU A 731 -1.00 21.76 0.89
C GLU A 731 -0.02 22.52 -0.02
N PHE A 732 1.00 21.82 -0.52
CA PHE A 732 2.00 22.38 -1.42
C PHE A 732 1.37 22.97 -2.70
N PHE A 733 0.48 22.21 -3.37
CA PHE A 733 -0.22 22.69 -4.57
C PHE A 733 -1.15 23.87 -4.29
N THR A 734 -1.90 23.85 -3.18
CA THR A 734 -2.84 24.94 -2.84
C THR A 734 -2.10 26.22 -2.45
N GLY A 735 -0.96 26.12 -1.75
CA GLY A 735 -0.04 27.24 -1.51
C GLY A 735 0.53 27.83 -2.81
N LEU A 736 1.02 26.98 -3.72
CA LEU A 736 1.48 27.38 -5.05
C LEU A 736 0.39 28.12 -5.85
N ARG A 737 -0.82 27.55 -5.91
CA ARG A 737 -1.99 28.16 -6.57
C ARG A 737 -2.38 29.49 -5.91
N ARG A 738 -2.35 29.59 -4.58
CA ARG A 738 -2.65 30.84 -3.83
C ARG A 738 -1.69 31.98 -4.20
N LEU A 739 -0.45 31.63 -4.54
CA LEU A 739 0.64 32.52 -4.95
C LEU A 739 0.76 32.66 -6.48
N GLY A 740 -0.19 32.14 -7.27
CA GLY A 740 -0.20 32.28 -8.74
C GLY A 740 0.92 31.53 -9.47
N LYS A 741 1.56 30.54 -8.82
CA LYS A 741 2.68 29.80 -9.41
C LYS A 741 2.18 28.81 -10.47
N ARG A 742 2.98 28.59 -11.52
CA ARG A 742 2.67 27.67 -12.62
C ARG A 742 2.87 26.22 -12.18
N SER A 743 1.85 25.64 -11.54
CA SER A 743 1.88 24.28 -11.01
C SER A 743 0.69 23.43 -11.44
N TRP A 744 0.93 22.13 -11.62
CA TRP A 744 -0.10 21.11 -11.86
C TRP A 744 0.08 19.98 -10.86
N LEU A 745 -1.01 19.44 -10.31
CA LEU A 745 -0.99 18.22 -9.50
C LEU A 745 -1.76 17.10 -10.21
N LEU A 746 -1.04 16.04 -10.53
CA LEU A 746 -1.52 14.79 -11.08
C LEU A 746 -1.80 13.82 -9.92
N ALA A 747 -3.05 13.78 -9.47
CA ALA A 747 -3.49 12.93 -8.38
C ALA A 747 -4.05 11.60 -8.93
N TYR A 748 -3.33 10.51 -8.73
CA TYR A 748 -3.78 9.17 -9.14
C TYR A 748 -4.67 8.53 -8.08
N SER A 749 -5.78 7.92 -8.54
CA SER A 749 -6.79 7.32 -7.67
C SER A 749 -6.35 5.98 -7.10
N GLU A 750 -5.57 5.21 -7.87
CA GLU A 750 -4.99 3.94 -7.47
C GLU A 750 -3.46 4.07 -7.34
N GLY A 751 -2.80 2.97 -6.97
CA GLY A 751 -1.39 2.95 -6.59
C GLY A 751 -1.17 3.04 -5.07
N ASN A 752 0.08 3.36 -4.69
CA ASN A 752 0.51 3.62 -3.31
C ASN A 752 1.64 4.67 -3.39
N HIS A 753 2.88 4.37 -2.99
CA HIS A 753 3.98 5.33 -3.07
C HIS A 753 4.41 5.70 -4.51
N GLY A 754 3.90 4.98 -5.50
CA GLY A 754 3.92 5.37 -6.90
C GLY A 754 2.81 4.63 -7.65
N VAL A 755 2.93 4.60 -8.98
CA VAL A 755 1.90 4.07 -9.88
C VAL A 755 2.44 2.98 -10.79
N TRP A 756 1.55 2.13 -11.32
CA TRP A 756 1.92 0.99 -12.17
C TRP A 756 0.97 0.82 -13.35
N GLY A 757 1.36 0.02 -14.34
CA GLY A 757 0.52 -0.36 -15.47
C GLY A 757 -0.05 0.83 -16.26
N LYS A 758 -1.38 0.99 -16.25
CA LYS A 758 -2.07 2.06 -16.99
C LYS A 758 -1.74 3.46 -16.46
N GLU A 759 -1.66 3.62 -15.14
CA GLU A 759 -1.33 4.88 -14.48
C GLU A 759 0.13 5.26 -14.74
N ALA A 760 1.05 4.29 -14.69
CA ALA A 760 2.44 4.52 -15.05
C ALA A 760 2.61 4.97 -16.51
N LYS A 761 1.82 4.42 -17.44
CA LYS A 761 1.80 4.85 -18.84
C LYS A 761 1.24 6.27 -19.01
N ASP A 762 0.17 6.61 -18.30
CA ASP A 762 -0.39 7.97 -18.31
C ASP A 762 0.60 9.00 -17.73
N PHE A 763 1.17 8.75 -16.55
CA PHE A 763 2.14 9.67 -15.95
C PHE A 763 3.41 9.81 -16.81
N SER A 764 3.95 8.70 -17.34
CA SER A 764 5.09 8.74 -18.28
C SER A 764 4.79 9.65 -19.48
N THR A 765 3.57 9.58 -20.01
CA THR A 765 3.11 10.41 -21.14
C THR A 765 3.02 11.87 -20.74
N ARG A 766 2.37 12.20 -19.62
CA ARG A 766 2.20 13.59 -19.15
C ARG A 766 3.54 14.23 -18.75
N MET A 767 4.41 13.49 -18.07
CA MET A 767 5.76 13.93 -17.72
C MET A 767 6.59 14.22 -18.98
N MET A 768 6.51 13.36 -20.02
CA MET A 768 7.19 13.58 -21.29
C MET A 768 6.65 14.83 -22.00
N GLN A 769 5.32 15.03 -22.04
CA GLN A 769 4.69 16.22 -22.64
C GLN A 769 5.08 17.51 -21.91
N PHE A 770 5.13 17.48 -20.58
CA PHE A 770 5.53 18.60 -19.74
C PHE A 770 6.99 19.00 -20.01
N PHE A 771 7.92 18.03 -20.01
CA PHE A 771 9.31 18.31 -20.34
C PHE A 771 9.48 18.72 -21.81
N ASP A 772 8.80 18.07 -22.76
CA ASP A 772 8.88 18.44 -24.18
C ASP A 772 8.39 19.87 -24.43
N HIS A 773 7.38 20.35 -23.71
CA HIS A 773 6.94 21.74 -23.78
C HIS A 773 8.03 22.70 -23.34
N TYR A 774 8.58 22.54 -22.13
CA TYR A 774 9.55 23.49 -21.57
C TYR A 774 10.97 23.34 -22.14
N LEU A 775 11.41 22.11 -22.38
CA LEU A 775 12.79 21.76 -22.72
C LEU A 775 13.04 21.63 -24.23
N LYS A 776 12.00 21.37 -25.04
CA LYS A 776 12.09 21.25 -26.51
C LYS A 776 11.16 22.20 -27.28
N ASP A 777 10.46 23.10 -26.60
CA ASP A 777 9.53 24.07 -27.21
C ASP A 777 8.44 23.39 -28.06
N LYS A 778 8.00 22.19 -27.66
CA LYS A 778 6.80 21.57 -28.26
C LYS A 778 5.54 22.30 -27.78
N PRO A 779 4.41 22.19 -28.50
CA PRO A 779 3.14 22.76 -28.03
C PRO A 779 2.73 22.19 -26.67
N ALA A 780 2.00 22.97 -25.87
CA ALA A 780 1.49 22.50 -24.59
C ALA A 780 0.32 21.52 -24.78
N PRO A 781 0.19 20.45 -23.98
CA PRO A 781 -0.99 19.58 -23.98
C PRO A 781 -2.20 20.28 -23.34
N ILE A 782 -3.42 19.90 -23.75
CA ILE A 782 -4.67 20.52 -23.29
C ILE A 782 -4.85 20.43 -21.76
N TRP A 783 -4.42 19.32 -21.15
CA TRP A 783 -4.46 19.16 -19.69
C TRP A 783 -3.64 20.24 -18.94
N MET A 784 -2.59 20.79 -19.56
CA MET A 784 -1.83 21.91 -18.99
C MET A 784 -2.51 23.26 -19.22
N THR A 785 -3.15 23.47 -20.37
CA THR A 785 -3.60 24.81 -20.81
C THR A 785 -5.02 25.16 -20.39
N ARG A 786 -5.88 24.17 -20.15
CA ARG A 786 -7.31 24.37 -19.82
C ARG A 786 -7.77 23.65 -18.55
N GLY A 787 -6.94 22.77 -17.99
CA GLY A 787 -7.34 21.86 -16.93
C GLY A 787 -8.36 20.81 -17.40
N ILE A 788 -8.77 19.92 -16.50
CA ILE A 788 -9.88 18.98 -16.72
C ILE A 788 -10.79 19.05 -15.49
N SER A 789 -12.01 19.55 -15.64
CA SER A 789 -12.98 19.62 -14.54
C SER A 789 -13.40 18.22 -14.08
N ALA A 790 -13.81 18.10 -12.81
CA ALA A 790 -14.26 16.84 -12.22
C ALA A 790 -15.40 16.18 -13.03
N GLU A 791 -16.28 16.99 -13.63
CA GLU A 791 -17.37 16.54 -14.51
C GLU A 791 -16.90 15.90 -15.83
N ARG A 792 -15.74 16.30 -16.35
CA ARG A 792 -15.17 15.78 -17.61
C ARG A 792 -14.16 14.64 -17.37
N ARG A 793 -13.93 14.26 -16.11
CA ARG A 793 -13.00 13.20 -15.71
C ARG A 793 -13.39 11.87 -16.37
N GLY A 794 -12.44 11.26 -17.08
CA GLY A 794 -12.67 10.00 -17.80
C GLY A 794 -13.46 10.14 -19.12
N LEU A 795 -13.84 11.36 -19.52
CA LEU A 795 -14.43 11.67 -20.84
C LEU A 795 -13.44 12.40 -21.75
N ASP A 796 -12.53 13.17 -21.17
CA ASP A 796 -11.40 13.84 -21.83
C ASP A 796 -10.13 13.51 -21.03
N ASP A 797 -9.07 13.07 -21.73
CA ASP A 797 -7.76 12.81 -21.12
C ASP A 797 -6.82 14.03 -21.19
N GLY A 798 -7.19 15.05 -21.97
CA GLY A 798 -6.41 16.26 -22.24
C GLY A 798 -5.03 16.02 -22.87
N LEU A 799 -4.73 14.82 -23.37
CA LEU A 799 -3.41 14.45 -23.91
C LEU A 799 -3.14 15.03 -25.30
N ALA A 800 -4.17 15.50 -26.02
CA ALA A 800 -3.98 16.20 -27.29
C ALA A 800 -3.27 17.56 -27.09
N TYR A 801 -2.52 18.00 -28.09
CA TYR A 801 -1.76 19.25 -28.05
C TYR A 801 -2.61 20.48 -28.42
N ASP A 802 -2.48 21.56 -27.64
CA ASP A 802 -3.05 22.87 -27.96
C ASP A 802 -2.13 23.61 -28.94
N THR A 803 -2.38 23.43 -30.24
CA THR A 803 -1.55 23.96 -31.34
C THR A 803 -1.46 25.49 -31.40
N LYS A 804 -2.26 26.21 -30.58
CA LYS A 804 -2.20 27.66 -30.41
C LYS A 804 -1.05 28.11 -29.50
N ILE A 805 -0.59 27.25 -28.58
CA ILE A 805 0.49 27.55 -27.63
C ILE A 805 1.72 26.77 -28.09
N LYS A 806 2.51 27.37 -28.99
CA LYS A 806 3.66 26.72 -29.66
C LYS A 806 4.99 26.84 -28.91
N THR A 807 5.09 27.72 -27.93
CA THR A 807 6.33 27.95 -27.18
C THR A 807 5.94 28.30 -25.75
N PRO A 808 6.58 27.74 -24.72
CA PRO A 808 6.45 28.27 -23.38
C PRO A 808 6.88 29.75 -23.41
N GLY A 809 6.07 30.65 -22.86
CA GLY A 809 6.57 32.00 -22.53
C GLY A 809 7.81 31.84 -21.65
N PRO A 810 8.88 32.64 -21.86
CA PRO A 810 10.24 32.31 -21.44
C PRO A 810 10.31 31.81 -20.00
N GLY A 811 11.06 30.72 -19.80
CA GLY A 811 11.51 30.33 -18.46
C GLY A 811 12.36 31.47 -17.89
N LEU A 812 12.06 31.84 -16.64
CA LEU A 812 12.29 33.18 -16.08
C LEU A 812 11.40 34.24 -16.74
N LEU A 813 10.31 34.61 -16.05
CA LEU A 813 9.75 35.95 -16.20
C LEU A 813 10.83 36.96 -15.79
N THR A 814 11.02 38.01 -16.59
CA THR A 814 11.77 39.19 -16.14
C THR A 814 11.11 39.80 -14.89
N PRO A 815 11.84 40.57 -14.06
CA PRO A 815 11.25 41.26 -12.92
C PRO A 815 10.05 42.14 -13.29
N GLU A 816 10.06 42.75 -14.49
CA GLU A 816 8.94 43.50 -15.07
C GLU A 816 7.73 42.62 -15.41
N GLU A 817 7.94 41.44 -16.01
CA GLU A 817 6.85 40.50 -16.31
C GLU A 817 6.27 39.88 -15.03
N GLN A 818 7.09 39.60 -14.01
CA GLN A 818 6.61 39.14 -12.71
C GLN A 818 5.75 40.21 -12.02
N LYS A 819 6.22 41.47 -11.97
CA LYS A 819 5.40 42.62 -11.50
C LYS A 819 4.06 42.74 -12.22
N THR A 820 4.04 42.45 -13.52
CA THR A 820 2.81 42.50 -14.32
C THR A 820 1.83 41.40 -13.89
N VAL A 821 2.30 40.16 -13.67
CA VAL A 821 1.48 39.06 -13.13
C VAL A 821 0.98 39.37 -11.71
N ASP A 822 1.85 39.89 -10.84
CA ASP A 822 1.50 40.24 -9.47
C ASP A 822 0.39 41.31 -9.42
N SER A 823 0.44 42.30 -10.33
CA SER A 823 -0.58 43.36 -10.45
C SER A 823 -1.97 42.85 -10.85
N LEU A 824 -2.06 41.70 -11.53
CA LEU A 824 -3.32 41.04 -11.89
C LEU A 824 -3.89 40.21 -10.74
N MET A 825 -3.05 39.80 -9.79
CA MET A 825 -3.45 39.02 -8.61
C MET A 825 -3.85 39.92 -7.42
N THR A 826 -3.47 41.19 -7.42
CA THR A 826 -3.94 42.20 -6.45
C THR A 826 -5.40 42.61 -6.67
N ARG A 827 -6.35 41.72 -6.39
CA ARG A 827 -7.69 42.16 -5.99
C ARG A 827 -7.56 42.90 -4.67
N LYS A 828 -7.84 44.21 -4.66
CA LYS A 828 -7.90 44.99 -3.40
C LYS A 828 -8.86 44.30 -2.43
N PRO A 829 -8.53 44.21 -1.13
CA PRO A 829 -9.46 43.67 -0.15
C PRO A 829 -10.75 44.50 -0.15
N ILE A 830 -11.89 43.82 -0.20
CA ILE A 830 -13.19 44.46 0.00
C ILE A 830 -13.30 44.75 1.49
N LEU A 831 -13.01 46.00 1.88
CA LEU A 831 -13.32 46.51 3.20
C LEU A 831 -14.84 46.62 3.33
N ILE A 832 -15.43 45.69 4.08
CA ILE A 832 -16.80 45.82 4.57
C ILE A 832 -16.71 46.50 5.93
N GLU A 833 -16.90 47.82 5.95
CA GLU A 833 -17.21 48.52 7.20
C GLU A 833 -18.62 48.11 7.65
N LEU A 834 -18.69 47.38 8.76
CA LEU A 834 -19.94 47.20 9.49
C LEU A 834 -20.25 48.50 10.22
N LYS A 835 -21.39 49.12 9.90
CA LYS A 835 -22.02 50.22 10.65
C LYS A 835 -23.12 49.69 11.55
#